data_AF-A0A0E9NC30-F1
#
_entry.id   AF-A0A0E9NC30-F1
#
_cell.length_a   1.000
_cell.length_b   1.000
_cell.length_c   1.000
_cell.angle_alpha   90.00
_cell.angle_beta   90.00
_cell.angle_gamma   90.00
#
_symmetry.space_group_name_H-M   'P 1'
#
loop_
_entity.id
_entity.type
_entity.pdbx_description
1 polymer ?
#
loop_
_entity_poly.entity_id
_entity_poly.type
_entity_poly.pdbx_seq_one_letter_code
_entity_poly.pdbx_strand_id
1 'polypeptide(L)'
;MSQPKPTTTTRRPLPNLLSRCFVDLTAAASAALIISPAIYIIDRAIIENASGRAPLTTSITSSLRQFLTTPIKFMRNPMFGLVFMVYGGTYLTANSIDTWMGVWRGETDRFVGAGGVEKFVATTAANIGLGLIKDRELTKAYGAHGASPSPQTAAPTRPQPPSSKISSTISRHMSTAAAAQQRRFPPMAYVLFTTRDSLTVFSSFNVPAMIAPYTPGGLTCAQLLTPCAVQFLSTPFHLFGLSLYNEPGPMPTSQRLQKMSQLYLKSTFARIGRILPAFGVGGVVNRKDREAVINGHERWDVVAKEMNLTRGYIWSWSWPRSWWRFVCMGEAREDPTHSDIPNPSVVHSVGEVTRISRSIPPHPQQFAKRLPPQAGVLSFFRVHFAALRRVVIHSQLTTTRSTHSVGSYQHPEKSTLQSIMSAATSSSSAPSATKVTSRNTTVVSDTPGTAVLSEEKLHIIDQPWTRDNWHQHFNWLNVGVLTLPPLLGLYGLLYVPIHMKTALWAVIYYFMTGLGITAGYHRLWAHRSYSASFPLRLFLAAVGGGAVEGSIRWWSRDHRAHHRFTDTEKDPYSVRKGLLYSHLGWMLLKQNPKKIGRTDISDLNADPIVVWQHKNYIKTLFVMGFIFPTVVAGFCWGDWKGGFFYAAICRLVFVHHATFCVNSLAHWLGDQPFDDRHSPRDHVVTALVTLGEGYHNFHHTFPSDYRNAIRWWQYDPTKWVIWTCKVLGLASDLKQFNENAIQQGLVMQAQKKLDQRRSVLDWGIPIETLPIMSYDDFEEQSKAGKKLVLVAGVVHDVSEFVNQHPGGIALIRSGIGKDMTSAFNGGVYDHSNAAHNLLATMRVAVVRGGMEVEIWKQSMREAEMRERKTVDPPKDTMGQKIVRQGDQATKTHKHNAEAVAATAN
;
A
#
# COMPACT_ATOMS: atom_id res chain seq x y z
N MET A 1 -3.49 33.42 -44.16
CA MET A 1 -3.06 32.23 -43.40
C MET A 1 -3.32 32.47 -41.93
N SER A 2 -4.27 31.74 -41.36
CA SER A 2 -4.79 31.94 -40.00
C SER A 2 -3.77 31.50 -38.94
N GLN A 3 -3.41 32.44 -38.07
CA GLN A 3 -2.71 32.24 -36.81
C GLN A 3 -3.31 31.06 -36.02
N PRO A 4 -2.51 30.14 -35.43
CA PRO A 4 -3.04 29.20 -34.46
C PRO A 4 -3.43 29.98 -33.21
N LYS A 5 -4.73 30.00 -32.88
CA LYS A 5 -5.20 30.54 -31.60
C LYS A 5 -4.50 29.82 -30.45
N PRO A 6 -4.12 30.52 -29.37
CA PRO A 6 -3.66 29.87 -28.16
C PRO A 6 -4.77 28.93 -27.71
N THR A 7 -4.45 27.64 -27.54
CA THR A 7 -5.32 26.68 -26.90
C THR A 7 -5.52 27.14 -25.47
N THR A 8 -6.59 27.90 -25.23
CA THR A 8 -7.21 27.97 -23.91
C THR A 8 -7.50 26.53 -23.51
N THR A 9 -6.66 25.98 -22.64
CA THR A 9 -7.01 24.83 -21.80
C THR A 9 -8.37 25.15 -21.21
N THR A 10 -9.41 24.55 -21.77
CA THR A 10 -10.74 24.51 -21.17
C THR A 10 -10.55 23.88 -19.80
N ARG A 11 -10.50 24.72 -18.74
CA ARG A 11 -10.63 24.26 -17.36
C ARG A 11 -11.88 23.38 -17.34
N ARG A 12 -11.70 22.07 -17.16
CA ARG A 12 -12.84 21.18 -16.91
C ARG A 12 -13.60 21.74 -15.72
N PRO A 13 -14.94 21.72 -15.71
CA PRO A 13 -15.71 22.17 -14.56
C PRO A 13 -15.24 21.41 -13.32
N LEU A 14 -14.95 22.13 -12.23
CA LEU A 14 -14.48 21.54 -10.98
C LEU A 14 -15.42 20.40 -10.55
N PRO A 15 -14.91 19.31 -9.95
CA PRO A 15 -15.77 18.44 -9.16
C PRO A 15 -16.44 19.29 -8.08
N ASN A 16 -17.78 19.31 -8.01
CA ASN A 16 -18.54 20.06 -7.01
C ASN A 16 -17.93 19.85 -5.61
N LEU A 17 -17.76 20.90 -4.81
CA LEU A 17 -17.20 20.83 -3.44
C LEU A 17 -17.82 19.69 -2.60
N LEU A 18 -19.13 19.48 -2.77
CA LEU A 18 -19.88 18.38 -2.15
C LEU A 18 -19.34 16.99 -2.52
N SER A 19 -18.96 16.76 -3.78
CA SER A 19 -18.36 15.49 -4.22
C SER A 19 -17.01 15.26 -3.54
N ARG A 20 -16.19 16.30 -3.39
CA ARG A 20 -14.88 16.22 -2.72
C ARG A 20 -15.05 15.92 -1.22
N CYS A 21 -15.98 16.59 -0.56
CA CYS A 21 -16.32 16.32 0.84
C CYS A 21 -16.84 14.88 1.04
N PHE A 22 -17.62 14.36 0.08
CA PHE A 22 -18.09 12.97 0.12
C PHE A 22 -16.92 11.98 -0.04
N VAL A 23 -15.97 12.25 -0.92
CA VAL A 23 -14.73 11.46 -1.04
C VAL A 23 -13.92 11.51 0.26
N ASP A 24 -13.76 12.70 0.85
CA ASP A 24 -13.04 12.86 2.12
C ASP A 24 -13.66 12.03 3.24
N LEU A 25 -14.99 12.01 3.33
CA LEU A 25 -15.75 11.23 4.31
C LEU A 25 -15.61 9.72 4.06
N THR A 26 -15.80 9.28 2.83
CA THR A 26 -15.75 7.85 2.48
C THR A 26 -14.36 7.27 2.67
N ALA A 27 -13.30 7.98 2.26
CA ALA A 27 -11.91 7.58 2.47
C ALA A 27 -11.52 7.56 3.97
N ALA A 28 -11.99 8.54 4.75
CA ALA A 28 -11.74 8.56 6.19
C ALA A 28 -12.47 7.40 6.90
N ALA A 29 -13.72 7.13 6.53
CA ALA A 29 -14.52 6.05 7.09
C ALA A 29 -13.99 4.67 6.72
N SER A 30 -13.57 4.45 5.46
CA SER A 30 -12.98 3.18 5.02
C SER A 30 -11.68 2.89 5.77
N ALA A 31 -10.79 3.87 5.85
CA ALA A 31 -9.53 3.76 6.59
C ALA A 31 -9.79 3.47 8.07
N ALA A 32 -10.70 4.21 8.72
CA ALA A 32 -11.04 4.00 10.12
C ALA A 32 -11.65 2.63 10.39
N LEU A 33 -12.53 2.14 9.52
CA LEU A 33 -13.18 0.83 9.68
C LEU A 33 -12.17 -0.32 9.64
N ILE A 34 -11.16 -0.21 8.78
CA ILE A 34 -10.10 -1.23 8.64
C ILE A 34 -9.22 -1.29 9.90
N ILE A 35 -8.88 -0.13 10.49
CA ILE A 35 -7.88 -0.08 11.56
C ILE A 35 -8.47 -0.15 12.98
N SER A 36 -9.72 0.31 13.17
CA SER A 36 -10.33 0.45 14.50
C SER A 36 -10.48 -0.87 15.27
N PRO A 37 -10.76 -2.05 14.66
CA PRO A 37 -10.85 -3.30 15.40
C PRO A 37 -9.55 -3.65 16.13
N ALA A 38 -8.41 -3.56 15.45
CA ALA A 38 -7.11 -3.84 16.05
C ALA A 38 -6.79 -2.87 17.19
N ILE A 39 -7.05 -1.58 16.96
CA ILE A 39 -6.76 -0.53 17.94
C ILE A 39 -7.65 -0.66 19.18
N TYR A 40 -8.94 -0.95 19.00
CA TYR A 40 -9.87 -1.16 20.09
C TYR A 40 -9.51 -2.39 20.95
N ILE A 41 -9.09 -3.49 20.32
CA ILE A 41 -8.60 -4.69 21.04
C ILE A 41 -7.38 -4.34 21.91
N ILE A 42 -6.43 -3.59 21.37
CA ILE A 42 -5.22 -3.18 22.08
C ILE A 42 -5.56 -2.22 23.23
N ASP A 43 -6.33 -1.17 22.96
CA ASP A 43 -6.71 -0.15 23.96
C ASP A 43 -7.49 -0.80 25.12
N ARG A 44 -8.44 -1.70 24.82
CA ARG A 44 -9.16 -2.49 25.84
C ARG A 44 -8.22 -3.34 26.68
N ALA A 45 -7.29 -4.06 26.04
CA ALA A 45 -6.38 -4.95 26.74
C ALA A 45 -5.41 -4.21 27.68
N ILE A 46 -4.94 -3.02 27.29
CA ILE A 46 -4.10 -2.18 28.15
C ILE A 46 -4.87 -1.77 29.41
N ILE A 47 -6.14 -1.37 29.28
CA ILE A 47 -6.96 -0.90 30.40
C ILE A 47 -7.37 -2.05 31.33
N GLU A 48 -7.77 -3.20 30.78
CA GLU A 48 -8.09 -4.40 31.58
C GLU A 48 -6.86 -4.94 32.33
N ASN A 49 -5.68 -4.89 31.70
CA ASN A 49 -4.42 -5.29 32.32
C ASN A 49 -3.97 -4.30 33.41
N ALA A 50 -4.13 -2.99 33.17
CA ALA A 50 -3.78 -1.96 34.16
C ALA A 50 -4.75 -1.90 35.36
N SER A 51 -5.98 -2.40 35.20
CA SER A 51 -6.94 -2.52 36.30
C SER A 51 -6.85 -3.85 37.07
N GLY A 52 -6.03 -4.80 36.59
CA GLY A 52 -5.93 -6.14 37.17
C GLY A 52 -7.08 -7.09 36.81
N ARG A 53 -7.97 -6.71 35.88
CA ARG A 53 -9.14 -7.52 35.49
C ARG A 53 -8.77 -8.72 34.63
N ALA A 54 -7.84 -8.55 33.71
CA ALA A 54 -7.39 -9.62 32.83
C ALA A 54 -5.94 -9.38 32.40
N PRO A 55 -5.11 -10.42 32.29
CA PRO A 55 -3.81 -10.30 31.64
C PRO A 55 -3.95 -9.80 30.20
N LEU A 56 -2.99 -9.00 29.74
CA LEU A 56 -2.96 -8.42 28.39
C LEU A 56 -3.25 -9.46 27.29
N THR A 57 -2.61 -10.62 27.34
CA THR A 57 -2.79 -11.70 26.35
C THR A 57 -4.20 -12.27 26.36
N THR A 58 -4.75 -12.55 27.55
CA THR A 58 -6.12 -13.05 27.71
C THR A 58 -7.15 -12.06 27.18
N SER A 59 -6.96 -10.76 27.44
CA SER A 59 -7.85 -9.71 26.93
C SER A 59 -7.78 -9.60 25.40
N ILE A 60 -6.58 -9.62 24.82
CA ILE A 60 -6.39 -9.61 23.36
C ILE A 60 -7.07 -10.84 22.73
N THR A 61 -6.79 -12.04 23.22
CA THR A 61 -7.36 -13.27 22.67
C THR A 61 -8.87 -13.32 22.79
N SER A 62 -9.44 -12.93 23.94
CA SER A 62 -10.90 -12.92 24.13
C SER A 62 -11.60 -11.86 23.28
N SER A 63 -11.01 -10.67 23.12
CA SER A 63 -11.55 -9.61 22.27
C SER A 63 -11.46 -9.96 20.79
N LEU A 64 -10.34 -10.55 20.37
CA LEU A 64 -10.16 -11.08 19.02
C LEU A 64 -11.17 -12.20 18.73
N ARG A 65 -11.40 -13.10 19.70
CA ARG A 65 -12.46 -14.11 19.63
C ARG A 65 -13.82 -13.48 19.42
N GLN A 66 -14.19 -12.48 20.23
CA GLN A 66 -15.47 -11.80 20.09
C GLN A 66 -15.64 -11.11 18.72
N PHE A 67 -14.59 -10.49 18.21
CA PHE A 67 -14.57 -9.88 16.88
C PHE A 67 -14.84 -10.92 15.78
N LEU A 68 -14.18 -12.07 15.87
CA LEU A 68 -14.26 -13.12 14.83
C LEU A 68 -15.53 -13.96 14.93
N THR A 69 -16.05 -14.21 16.13
CA THR A 69 -17.28 -15.01 16.31
C THR A 69 -18.56 -14.19 16.26
N THR A 70 -18.51 -12.91 16.65
CA THR A 70 -19.68 -12.03 16.74
C THR A 70 -19.38 -10.60 16.26
N PRO A 71 -18.95 -10.41 15.00
CA PRO A 71 -18.45 -9.13 14.50
C PRO A 71 -19.46 -7.99 14.59
N ILE A 72 -20.74 -8.25 14.31
CA ILE A 72 -21.79 -7.22 14.41
C ILE A 72 -21.96 -6.75 15.86
N LYS A 73 -21.93 -7.66 16.83
CA LYS A 73 -22.03 -7.30 18.27
C LYS A 73 -20.80 -6.52 18.72
N PHE A 74 -19.62 -6.88 18.21
CA PHE A 74 -18.38 -6.17 18.47
C PHE A 74 -18.42 -4.73 17.92
N MET A 75 -18.84 -4.56 16.66
CA MET A 75 -18.92 -3.23 16.01
C MET A 75 -20.04 -2.35 16.58
N ARG A 76 -21.14 -2.95 17.07
CA ARG A 76 -22.22 -2.21 17.77
C ARG A 76 -21.85 -1.82 19.22
N ASN A 77 -20.67 -2.20 19.71
CA ASN A 77 -20.23 -1.78 21.03
C ASN A 77 -19.96 -0.26 21.02
N PRO A 78 -20.55 0.53 21.94
CA PRO A 78 -20.35 1.98 21.96
C PRO A 78 -18.89 2.37 22.15
N MET A 79 -18.09 1.55 22.85
CA MET A 79 -16.66 1.80 23.06
C MET A 79 -15.85 1.60 21.76
N PHE A 80 -16.26 0.66 20.90
CA PHE A 80 -15.68 0.53 19.56
C PHE A 80 -16.00 1.76 18.71
N GLY A 81 -17.23 2.26 18.79
CA GLY A 81 -17.67 3.48 18.10
C GLY A 81 -16.80 4.70 18.45
N LEU A 82 -16.40 4.85 19.72
CA LEU A 82 -15.49 5.94 20.13
C LEU A 82 -14.09 5.81 19.50
N VAL A 83 -13.55 4.60 19.40
CA VAL A 83 -12.26 4.37 18.70
C VAL A 83 -12.42 4.74 17.22
N PHE A 84 -13.47 4.27 16.56
CA PHE A 84 -13.77 4.61 15.17
C PHE A 84 -13.87 6.14 14.97
N MET A 85 -14.55 6.84 15.88
CA MET A 85 -14.67 8.30 15.82
C MET A 85 -13.34 9.02 15.94
N VAL A 86 -12.43 8.58 16.82
CA VAL A 86 -11.09 9.21 16.94
C VAL A 86 -10.33 9.15 15.63
N TYR A 87 -10.22 7.96 15.03
CA TYR A 87 -9.44 7.79 13.81
C TYR A 87 -10.15 8.33 12.57
N GLY A 88 -11.45 8.04 12.41
CA GLY A 88 -12.27 8.56 11.32
C GLY A 88 -12.37 10.08 11.37
N GLY A 89 -12.57 10.67 12.54
CA GLY A 89 -12.57 12.11 12.74
C GLY A 89 -11.22 12.75 12.41
N THR A 90 -10.11 12.16 12.87
CA THR A 90 -8.77 12.67 12.56
C THR A 90 -8.48 12.65 11.05
N TYR A 91 -8.82 11.56 10.35
CA TYR A 91 -8.65 11.46 8.89
C TYR A 91 -9.57 12.42 8.15
N LEU A 92 -10.83 12.51 8.56
CA LEU A 92 -11.78 13.43 7.95
C LEU A 92 -11.30 14.87 8.09
N THR A 93 -10.87 15.29 9.27
CA THR A 93 -10.29 16.62 9.49
C THR A 93 -9.07 16.85 8.59
N ALA A 94 -8.16 15.88 8.49
CA ALA A 94 -6.98 15.98 7.63
C ALA A 94 -7.37 16.15 6.15
N ASN A 95 -8.35 15.36 5.68
CA ASN A 95 -8.84 15.37 4.31
C ASN A 95 -9.59 16.67 3.97
N SER A 96 -10.47 17.12 4.87
CA SER A 96 -11.25 18.35 4.70
C SER A 96 -10.38 19.59 4.65
N ILE A 97 -9.30 19.66 5.46
CA ILE A 97 -8.33 20.77 5.37
C ILE A 97 -7.62 20.76 4.02
N ASP A 98 -7.19 19.59 3.53
CA ASP A 98 -6.57 19.49 2.20
C ASP A 98 -7.53 19.95 1.09
N THR A 99 -8.80 19.53 1.16
CA THR A 99 -9.84 19.95 0.20
C THR A 99 -10.09 21.46 0.27
N TRP A 100 -10.26 22.00 1.47
CA TRP A 100 -10.53 23.42 1.70
C TRP A 100 -9.38 24.30 1.22
N MET A 101 -8.15 23.96 1.61
CA MET A 101 -6.96 24.71 1.22
C MET A 101 -6.70 24.63 -0.28
N GLY A 102 -6.94 23.47 -0.91
CA GLY A 102 -6.84 23.32 -2.37
C GLY A 102 -7.85 24.19 -3.12
N VAL A 103 -9.09 24.30 -2.60
CA VAL A 103 -10.11 25.20 -3.16
C VAL A 103 -9.73 26.67 -2.95
N TRP A 104 -9.30 27.04 -1.75
CA TRP A 104 -8.94 28.42 -1.40
C TRP A 104 -7.72 28.93 -2.17
N ARG A 105 -6.72 28.07 -2.42
CA ARG A 105 -5.51 28.40 -3.19
C ARG A 105 -5.68 28.30 -4.72
N GLY A 106 -6.84 27.85 -5.20
CA GLY A 106 -7.07 27.60 -6.63
C GLY A 106 -6.25 26.44 -7.20
N GLU A 107 -5.64 25.60 -6.36
CA GLU A 107 -4.82 24.44 -6.74
C GLU A 107 -5.68 23.18 -6.75
N THR A 108 -6.54 23.03 -7.75
CA THR A 108 -7.56 21.96 -7.77
C THR A 108 -7.01 20.55 -8.06
N ASP A 109 -5.77 20.47 -8.58
CA ASP A 109 -5.16 19.26 -9.14
C ASP A 109 -3.91 18.80 -8.38
N ARG A 110 -3.42 19.59 -7.40
CA ARG A 110 -2.27 19.21 -6.58
C ARG A 110 -2.71 18.34 -5.42
N PHE A 111 -2.46 17.04 -5.54
CA PHE A 111 -2.59 16.09 -4.46
C PHE A 111 -1.72 16.49 -3.25
N VAL A 112 -2.39 16.58 -2.10
CA VAL A 112 -1.96 16.10 -0.76
C VAL A 112 -0.46 16.23 -0.50
N GLY A 113 -0.04 17.38 0.02
CA GLY A 113 1.37 17.58 0.39
C GLY A 113 1.69 18.80 1.26
N ALA A 114 0.74 19.71 1.48
CA ALA A 114 1.00 20.84 2.39
C ALA A 114 0.78 20.38 3.84
N GLY A 115 1.84 19.86 4.46
CA GLY A 115 2.01 19.92 5.91
C GLY A 115 2.04 21.39 6.32
N GLY A 116 0.86 22.00 6.45
CA GLY A 116 0.66 23.34 6.97
C GLY A 116 0.37 23.32 8.46
N VAL A 117 0.63 24.45 9.12
CA VAL A 117 0.32 24.65 10.54
C VAL A 117 -1.17 24.44 10.79
N GLU A 118 -2.02 24.80 9.84
CA GLU A 118 -3.49 24.69 9.91
C GLU A 118 -3.94 23.23 10.00
N LYS A 119 -3.40 22.37 9.13
CA LYS A 119 -3.69 20.92 9.15
C LYS A 119 -3.19 20.29 10.44
N PHE A 120 -1.99 20.67 10.88
CA PHE A 120 -1.44 20.20 12.14
C PHE A 120 -2.33 20.59 13.33
N VAL A 121 -2.72 21.86 13.45
CA VAL A 121 -3.56 22.36 14.55
C VAL A 121 -4.93 21.69 14.54
N ALA A 122 -5.59 21.61 13.38
CA ALA A 122 -6.93 21.03 13.26
C ALA A 122 -6.93 19.53 13.59
N THR A 123 -5.98 18.77 13.03
CA THR A 123 -5.87 17.32 13.30
C THR A 123 -5.45 17.05 14.74
N THR A 124 -4.60 17.88 15.33
CA THR A 124 -4.21 17.80 16.75
C THR A 124 -5.43 18.03 17.66
N ALA A 125 -6.21 19.07 17.39
CA ALA A 125 -7.42 19.38 18.15
C ALA A 125 -8.45 18.24 18.06
N ALA A 126 -8.71 17.73 16.86
CA ALA A 126 -9.61 16.60 16.64
C ALA A 126 -9.13 15.33 17.36
N ASN A 127 -7.85 15.00 17.23
CA ASN A 127 -7.27 13.79 17.81
C ASN A 127 -7.27 13.81 19.34
N ILE A 128 -6.79 14.91 19.95
CA ILE A 128 -6.76 15.06 21.41
C ILE A 128 -8.19 15.13 21.97
N GLY A 129 -9.06 15.94 21.37
CA GLY A 129 -10.44 16.12 21.85
C GLY A 129 -11.24 14.82 21.85
N LEU A 130 -11.26 14.11 20.71
CA LEU A 130 -11.94 12.82 20.61
C LEU A 130 -11.21 11.74 21.44
N GLY A 131 -9.88 11.80 21.51
CA GLY A 131 -9.04 10.87 22.28
C GLY A 131 -9.35 10.89 23.77
N LEU A 132 -9.52 12.07 24.36
CA LEU A 132 -9.88 12.24 25.77
C LEU A 132 -11.27 11.65 26.10
N ILE A 133 -12.25 11.88 25.22
CA ILE A 133 -13.60 11.31 25.38
C ILE A 133 -13.49 9.78 25.32
N LYS A 134 -12.79 9.26 24.31
CA LYS A 134 -12.56 7.83 24.10
C LYS A 134 -11.90 7.18 25.32
N ASP A 135 -10.79 7.73 25.82
CA ASP A 135 -10.07 7.17 26.97
C ASP A 135 -10.88 7.23 28.26
N ARG A 136 -11.60 8.32 28.50
CA ARG A 136 -12.46 8.46 29.68
C ARG A 136 -13.51 7.35 29.72
N GLU A 137 -14.23 7.15 28.62
CA GLU A 137 -15.31 6.17 28.57
C GLU A 137 -14.78 4.73 28.54
N LEU A 138 -13.68 4.45 27.81
CA LEU A 138 -13.00 3.15 27.85
C LEU A 138 -12.51 2.81 29.27
N THR A 139 -11.93 3.78 29.97
CA THR A 139 -11.44 3.60 31.34
C THR A 139 -12.60 3.37 32.31
N LYS A 140 -13.73 4.04 32.13
CA LYS A 140 -14.95 3.76 32.92
C LYS A 140 -15.51 2.37 32.64
N ALA A 141 -15.51 1.92 31.39
CA ALA A 141 -16.06 0.63 30.98
C ALA A 141 -15.16 -0.55 31.40
N TYR A 142 -13.84 -0.41 31.23
CA TYR A 142 -12.89 -1.51 31.38
C TYR A 142 -11.92 -1.38 32.55
N GLY A 143 -11.86 -0.22 33.23
CA GLY A 143 -11.08 -0.02 34.46
C GLY A 143 -11.72 -0.73 35.65
N ALA A 144 -11.07 -0.72 36.82
CA ALA A 144 -11.39 -1.61 37.95
C ALA A 144 -12.89 -1.66 38.34
N HIS A 145 -13.62 -0.56 38.14
CA HIS A 145 -15.00 -0.36 38.59
C HIS A 145 -16.09 -0.49 37.50
N GLY A 146 -15.73 -0.73 36.23
CA GLY A 146 -16.66 -0.77 35.07
C GLY A 146 -17.57 -2.00 34.89
N ALA A 147 -17.88 -2.77 35.94
CA ALA A 147 -18.85 -3.88 35.86
C ALA A 147 -19.47 -4.13 37.24
N SER A 148 -20.81 -4.22 37.30
CA SER A 148 -21.55 -4.72 38.48
C SER A 148 -20.92 -6.02 39.00
N PRO A 149 -20.95 -6.25 40.32
CA PRO A 149 -20.29 -7.40 40.92
C PRO A 149 -20.88 -8.70 40.38
N SER A 150 -20.09 -9.43 39.59
CA SER A 150 -20.31 -10.87 39.43
C SER A 150 -19.91 -11.55 40.75
N PRO A 151 -20.62 -12.58 41.21
CA PRO A 151 -20.43 -13.12 42.55
C PRO A 151 -19.03 -13.78 42.62
N GLN A 152 -18.09 -13.13 43.30
CA GLN A 152 -16.86 -13.80 43.70
C GLN A 152 -17.18 -14.77 44.83
N THR A 153 -16.89 -16.04 44.56
CA THR A 153 -16.43 -17.06 45.51
C THR A 153 -16.39 -16.62 46.97
N ALA A 154 -17.44 -16.96 47.72
CA ALA A 154 -17.41 -16.90 49.18
C ALA A 154 -16.46 -17.97 49.71
N ALA A 155 -15.44 -17.55 50.45
CA ALA A 155 -14.71 -18.42 51.37
C ALA A 155 -15.67 -18.95 52.45
N PRO A 156 -15.44 -20.15 53.03
CA PRO A 156 -16.38 -20.76 53.96
C PRO A 156 -16.30 -20.04 55.32
N THR A 157 -17.30 -19.24 55.66
CA THR A 157 -17.48 -18.70 57.00
C THR A 157 -18.40 -19.58 57.85
N ARG A 158 -17.89 -19.89 59.04
CA ARG A 158 -18.47 -20.66 60.15
C ARG A 158 -19.82 -20.07 60.61
N PRO A 159 -20.80 -20.87 61.09
CA PRO A 159 -22.11 -20.36 61.46
C PRO A 159 -22.08 -19.63 62.82
N GLN A 160 -22.79 -18.50 62.89
CA GLN A 160 -23.15 -17.75 64.10
C GLN A 160 -24.67 -17.48 64.09
N PRO A 161 -25.33 -17.33 65.27
CA PRO A 161 -26.76 -17.53 65.48
C PRO A 161 -27.61 -16.27 65.17
N PRO A 162 -28.96 -16.37 65.18
CA PRO A 162 -29.81 -15.35 64.59
C PRO A 162 -30.19 -14.24 65.58
N SER A 163 -30.05 -12.96 65.21
CA SER A 163 -30.74 -11.88 65.92
C SER A 163 -31.13 -10.68 65.05
N SER A 164 -32.45 -10.42 65.06
CA SER A 164 -33.19 -9.15 64.87
C SER A 164 -33.20 -8.43 63.49
N LYS A 165 -34.39 -8.36 62.91
CA LYS A 165 -34.73 -7.82 61.56
C LYS A 165 -34.83 -6.29 61.45
N ILE A 166 -34.35 -5.51 62.42
CA ILE A 166 -34.59 -4.05 62.43
C ILE A 166 -33.37 -3.25 61.92
N SER A 167 -32.16 -3.80 61.99
CA SER A 167 -30.94 -3.12 61.53
C SER A 167 -30.71 -3.22 60.00
N SER A 168 -31.41 -4.14 59.31
CA SER A 168 -31.20 -4.42 57.88
C SER A 168 -31.77 -3.35 56.94
N THR A 169 -32.72 -2.52 57.38
CA THR A 169 -33.41 -1.55 56.51
C THR A 169 -32.63 -0.24 56.42
N ILE A 170 -31.99 0.21 57.50
CA ILE A 170 -31.10 1.39 57.50
C ILE A 170 -29.80 1.08 56.76
N SER A 171 -29.25 -0.14 56.95
CA SER A 171 -28.06 -0.57 56.21
C SER A 171 -28.31 -0.76 54.71
N ARG A 172 -29.55 -1.05 54.29
CA ARG A 172 -29.92 -1.14 52.86
C ARG A 172 -30.02 0.23 52.21
N HIS A 173 -30.54 1.24 52.89
CA HIS A 173 -30.62 2.59 52.34
C HIS A 173 -29.27 3.32 52.27
N MET A 174 -28.34 3.03 53.17
CA MET A 174 -26.95 3.51 53.03
C MET A 174 -26.17 2.73 51.95
N SER A 175 -26.47 1.45 51.76
CA SER A 175 -25.87 0.60 50.72
C SER A 175 -26.33 0.94 49.30
N THR A 176 -27.56 1.42 49.10
CA THR A 176 -28.07 1.82 47.77
C THR A 176 -27.60 3.22 47.36
N ALA A 177 -27.36 4.12 48.30
CA ALA A 177 -26.75 5.43 48.03
C ALA A 177 -25.26 5.31 47.62
N ALA A 178 -24.53 4.33 48.17
CA ALA A 178 -23.13 4.10 47.82
C ALA A 178 -22.93 3.41 46.45
N ALA A 179 -23.97 2.76 45.90
CA ALA A 179 -23.88 1.98 44.66
C ALA A 179 -24.18 2.78 43.37
N ALA A 180 -24.64 4.02 43.47
CA ALA A 180 -25.08 4.83 42.31
C ALA A 180 -24.23 6.06 42.01
N GLN A 181 -23.10 6.28 42.70
CA GLN A 181 -22.23 7.42 42.40
C GLN A 181 -21.24 7.03 41.29
N GLN A 182 -21.57 7.34 40.03
CA GLN A 182 -20.57 7.39 38.96
C GLN A 182 -19.44 8.34 39.41
N ARG A 183 -18.31 7.77 39.85
CA ARG A 183 -17.19 8.55 40.38
C ARG A 183 -16.67 9.49 39.30
N ARG A 184 -16.49 10.76 39.68
CA ARG A 184 -15.96 11.82 38.83
C ARG A 184 -14.58 11.42 38.32
N PHE A 185 -14.35 11.56 37.02
CA PHE A 185 -13.05 11.25 36.43
C PHE A 185 -11.98 12.23 36.95
N PRO A 186 -10.81 11.76 37.43
CA PRO A 186 -9.81 12.64 38.05
C PRO A 186 -9.35 13.75 37.09
N PRO A 187 -9.37 15.03 37.49
CA PRO A 187 -8.89 16.14 36.65
C PRO A 187 -7.46 15.94 36.15
N MET A 188 -6.58 15.45 37.03
CA MET A 188 -5.18 15.17 36.68
C MET A 188 -5.04 14.08 35.62
N ALA A 189 -5.97 13.12 35.53
CA ALA A 189 -5.93 12.11 34.48
C ALA A 189 -6.16 12.71 33.09
N TYR A 190 -6.97 13.77 32.96
CA TYR A 190 -7.09 14.51 31.69
C TYR A 190 -5.78 15.17 31.30
N VAL A 191 -5.09 15.83 32.25
CA VAL A 191 -3.78 16.47 31.98
C VAL A 191 -2.76 15.43 31.50
N LEU A 192 -2.70 14.27 32.13
CA LEU A 192 -1.79 13.19 31.75
C LEU A 192 -2.11 12.59 30.38
N PHE A 193 -3.40 12.39 30.06
CA PHE A 193 -3.82 11.88 28.76
C PHE A 193 -3.58 12.91 27.64
N THR A 194 -3.85 14.20 27.90
CA THR A 194 -3.50 15.28 26.98
C THR A 194 -2.00 15.32 26.73
N THR A 195 -1.18 15.30 27.79
CA THR A 195 0.29 15.32 27.68
C THR A 195 0.80 14.15 26.82
N ARG A 196 0.27 12.94 27.07
CA ARG A 196 0.57 11.74 26.28
C ARG A 196 0.23 11.93 24.80
N ASP A 197 -0.94 12.48 24.48
CA ASP A 197 -1.39 12.67 23.10
C ASP A 197 -0.63 13.79 22.41
N SER A 198 -0.37 14.90 23.09
CA SER A 198 0.49 15.97 22.58
C SER A 198 1.88 15.45 22.21
N LEU A 199 2.50 14.63 23.06
CA LEU A 199 3.79 14.00 22.75
C LEU A 199 3.69 13.07 21.54
N THR A 200 2.63 12.26 21.45
CA THR A 200 2.45 11.32 20.34
C THR A 200 2.23 12.06 19.03
N VAL A 201 1.34 13.05 19.01
CA VAL A 201 1.01 13.87 17.83
C VAL A 201 2.22 14.70 17.39
N PHE A 202 2.90 15.37 18.32
CA PHE A 202 4.12 16.13 18.01
C PHE A 202 5.18 15.23 17.37
N SER A 203 5.42 14.07 17.96
CA SER A 203 6.37 13.09 17.44
C SER A 203 5.93 12.47 16.11
N SER A 204 4.65 12.36 15.82
CA SER A 204 4.14 11.81 14.55
C SER A 204 4.24 12.79 13.38
N PHE A 205 4.13 14.10 13.64
CA PHE A 205 3.99 15.09 12.56
C PHE A 205 5.17 16.05 12.42
N ASN A 206 5.85 16.41 13.50
CA ASN A 206 6.95 17.40 13.45
C ASN A 206 8.31 16.73 13.41
N VAL A 207 8.53 15.75 14.29
CA VAL A 207 9.82 15.06 14.41
C VAL A 207 10.24 14.34 13.12
N PRO A 208 9.36 13.69 12.34
CA PRO A 208 9.80 12.97 11.15
C PRO A 208 10.50 13.85 10.14
N ALA A 209 9.99 15.06 9.87
CA ALA A 209 10.60 15.98 8.93
C ALA A 209 11.98 16.46 9.39
N MET A 210 12.14 16.65 10.71
CA MET A 210 13.41 17.08 11.31
C MET A 210 14.49 15.99 11.25
N ILE A 211 14.10 14.72 11.43
CA ILE A 211 15.06 13.61 11.47
C ILE A 211 15.18 12.86 10.15
N ALA A 212 14.26 13.05 9.19
CA ALA A 212 14.26 12.39 7.89
C ALA A 212 15.59 12.49 7.14
N PRO A 213 16.31 13.65 7.14
CA PRO A 213 17.62 13.75 6.48
C PRO A 213 18.68 12.82 7.09
N TYR A 214 18.54 12.50 8.38
CA TYR A 214 19.47 11.67 9.14
C TYR A 214 18.96 10.23 9.32
N THR A 215 17.74 9.93 8.88
CA THR A 215 17.10 8.62 9.06
C THR A 215 17.28 7.79 7.80
N PRO A 216 17.90 6.61 7.91
CA PRO A 216 17.98 5.68 6.79
C PRO A 216 16.58 5.29 6.28
N GLY A 217 16.28 5.58 5.01
CA GLY A 217 14.94 5.40 4.42
C GLY A 217 14.02 6.62 4.53
N GLY A 218 14.59 7.78 4.86
CA GLY A 218 14.00 9.10 4.69
C GLY A 218 12.75 9.34 5.54
N LEU A 219 11.86 10.16 5.01
CA LEU A 219 10.65 10.61 5.71
C LEU A 219 9.72 9.44 6.08
N THR A 220 9.60 8.42 5.23
CA THR A 220 8.73 7.26 5.47
C THR A 220 9.18 6.44 6.67
N CYS A 221 10.49 6.20 6.82
CA CYS A 221 11.02 5.52 8.00
C CYS A 221 10.86 6.38 9.26
N ALA A 222 11.16 7.67 9.16
CA ALA A 222 11.00 8.60 10.26
C ALA A 222 9.54 8.67 10.75
N GLN A 223 8.56 8.68 9.83
CA GLN A 223 7.12 8.72 10.13
C GLN A 223 6.61 7.49 10.91
N LEU A 224 7.32 6.36 10.87
CA LEU A 224 6.98 5.16 11.63
C LEU A 224 7.81 5.04 12.91
N LEU A 225 9.09 5.37 12.86
CA LEU A 225 10.01 5.21 13.98
C LEU A 225 9.73 6.23 15.09
N THR A 226 9.45 7.49 14.76
CA THR A 226 9.23 8.53 15.78
C THR A 226 8.00 8.25 16.65
N PRO A 227 6.79 7.94 16.12
CA PRO A 227 5.66 7.61 16.97
C PRO A 227 5.85 6.32 17.77
N CYS A 228 6.69 5.38 17.32
CA CYS A 228 7.05 4.20 18.09
C CYS A 228 7.97 4.56 19.26
N ALA A 229 9.02 5.35 18.99
CA ALA A 229 10.01 5.76 19.99
C ALA A 229 9.36 6.59 21.12
N VAL A 230 8.47 7.52 20.79
CA VAL A 230 7.78 8.34 21.80
C VAL A 230 6.84 7.51 22.70
N GLN A 231 6.51 6.26 22.35
CA GLN A 231 5.73 5.41 23.28
C GLN A 231 6.53 5.08 24.55
N PHE A 232 7.86 4.99 24.49
CA PHE A 232 8.68 4.79 25.68
C PHE A 232 8.57 5.98 26.66
N LEU A 233 8.43 7.20 26.12
CA LEU A 233 8.27 8.42 26.91
C LEU A 233 6.80 8.69 27.33
N SER A 234 5.84 8.39 26.47
CA SER A 234 4.41 8.74 26.68
C SER A 234 3.62 7.66 27.43
N THR A 235 4.11 6.42 27.50
CA THR A 235 3.42 5.33 28.24
C THR A 235 3.30 5.57 29.74
N PRO A 236 4.31 6.10 30.45
CA PRO A 236 4.20 6.43 31.87
C PRO A 236 3.04 7.37 32.20
N PHE A 237 2.81 8.42 31.39
CA PHE A 237 1.69 9.35 31.59
C PHE A 237 0.33 8.65 31.50
N HIS A 238 0.17 7.74 30.54
CA HIS A 238 -1.05 6.95 30.40
C HIS A 238 -1.27 6.01 31.59
N LEU A 239 -0.25 5.24 31.97
CA LEU A 239 -0.35 4.32 33.10
C LEU A 239 -0.63 5.06 34.41
N PHE A 240 -0.05 6.26 34.58
CA PHE A 240 -0.31 7.07 35.75
C PHE A 240 -1.75 7.59 35.76
N GLY A 241 -2.28 8.08 34.63
CA GLY A 241 -3.68 8.50 34.51
C GLY A 241 -4.67 7.35 34.80
N LEU A 242 -4.38 6.14 34.29
CA LEU A 242 -5.17 4.94 34.60
C LEU A 242 -5.09 4.57 36.08
N SER A 243 -3.90 4.65 36.69
CA SER A 243 -3.72 4.36 38.12
C SER A 243 -4.48 5.36 39.00
N LEU A 244 -4.52 6.65 38.65
CA LEU A 244 -5.31 7.65 39.39
C LEU A 244 -6.81 7.32 39.39
N TYR A 245 -7.33 6.72 38.32
CA TYR A 245 -8.72 6.29 38.24
C TYR A 245 -8.98 4.95 38.94
N ASN A 246 -8.13 3.96 38.70
CA ASN A 246 -8.30 2.61 39.25
C ASN A 246 -8.05 2.57 40.76
N GLU A 247 -7.18 3.44 41.28
CA GLU A 247 -6.69 3.44 42.66
C GLU A 247 -6.75 4.86 43.25
N PRO A 248 -7.96 5.38 43.57
CA PRO A 248 -8.16 6.76 44.02
C PRO A 248 -7.79 7.00 45.50
N GLY A 249 -7.39 5.96 46.24
CA GLY A 249 -7.01 6.06 47.65
C GLY A 249 -5.60 6.64 47.88
N PRO A 250 -5.24 6.98 49.14
CA PRO A 250 -3.91 7.45 49.51
C PRO A 250 -2.88 6.32 49.40
N MET A 251 -2.41 6.09 48.18
CA MET A 251 -1.32 5.16 47.88
C MET A 251 0.00 5.93 47.82
N PRO A 252 1.04 5.51 48.55
CA PRO A 252 2.37 6.09 48.43
C PRO A 252 2.86 6.08 46.98
N THR A 253 3.47 7.19 46.54
CA THR A 253 3.95 7.36 45.16
C THR A 253 4.91 6.24 44.74
N SER A 254 5.75 5.74 45.65
CA SER A 254 6.67 4.63 45.41
C SER A 254 5.95 3.33 45.00
N GLN A 255 4.88 2.97 45.71
CA GLN A 255 4.09 1.77 45.42
C GLN A 255 3.34 1.89 44.09
N ARG A 256 2.87 3.10 43.77
CA ARG A 256 2.24 3.40 42.49
C ARG A 256 3.22 3.25 41.32
N LEU A 257 4.43 3.81 41.47
CA LEU A 257 5.51 3.69 40.48
C LEU A 257 5.96 2.24 40.30
N GLN A 258 6.02 1.44 41.38
CA GLN A 258 6.37 0.03 41.31
C GLN A 258 5.37 -0.76 40.45
N LYS A 259 4.05 -0.57 40.65
CA LYS A 259 3.02 -1.19 39.81
C LYS A 259 3.12 -0.75 38.35
N MET A 260 3.34 0.54 38.11
CA MET A 260 3.53 1.06 36.76
C MET A 260 4.74 0.42 36.06
N SER A 261 5.86 0.22 36.78
CA SER A 261 7.07 -0.40 36.23
C SER A 261 6.83 -1.84 35.73
N GLN A 262 6.00 -2.62 36.44
CA GLN A 262 5.65 -3.99 36.05
C GLN A 262 4.80 -4.04 34.76
N LEU A 263 4.01 -3.00 34.51
CA LEU A 263 3.14 -2.86 33.35
C LEU A 263 3.83 -2.15 32.18
N TYR A 264 4.93 -1.43 32.43
CA TYR A 264 5.54 -0.49 31.50
C TYR A 264 5.89 -1.12 30.14
N LEU A 265 6.70 -2.18 30.12
CA LEU A 265 7.15 -2.79 28.86
C LEU A 265 5.96 -3.41 28.09
N LYS A 266 5.09 -4.16 28.78
CA LYS A 266 3.91 -4.80 28.17
C LYS A 266 2.99 -3.76 27.51
N SER A 267 2.69 -2.68 28.24
CA SER A 267 1.84 -1.59 27.73
C SER A 267 2.53 -0.78 26.64
N THR A 268 3.84 -0.55 26.73
CA THR A 268 4.61 0.18 25.70
C THR A 268 4.59 -0.58 24.38
N PHE A 269 4.90 -1.89 24.38
CA PHE A 269 4.87 -2.70 23.16
C PHE A 269 3.45 -2.87 22.61
N ALA A 270 2.43 -3.02 23.47
CA ALA A 270 1.04 -3.02 23.03
C ALA A 270 0.68 -1.71 22.32
N ARG A 271 1.12 -0.57 22.87
CA ARG A 271 0.91 0.75 22.26
C ARG A 271 1.69 0.96 20.98
N ILE A 272 2.92 0.45 20.86
CA ILE A 272 3.67 0.44 19.59
C ILE A 272 2.89 -0.37 18.55
N GLY A 273 2.31 -1.50 18.94
CA GLY A 273 1.49 -2.34 18.06
C GLY A 273 0.29 -1.62 17.42
N ARG A 274 -0.24 -0.56 18.05
CA ARG A 274 -1.35 0.23 17.49
C ARG A 274 -0.92 1.30 16.47
N ILE A 275 0.37 1.65 16.44
CA ILE A 275 0.93 2.67 15.52
C ILE A 275 0.89 2.17 14.07
N LEU A 276 1.20 0.89 13.84
CA LEU A 276 1.26 0.32 12.48
C LEU A 276 -0.11 0.29 11.78
N PRO A 277 -1.22 -0.16 12.41
CA PRO A 277 -2.55 0.01 11.83
C PRO A 277 -2.89 1.48 11.55
N ALA A 278 -2.65 2.37 12.51
CA ALA A 278 -3.00 3.78 12.37
C ALA A 278 -2.18 4.48 11.28
N PHE A 279 -0.88 4.66 11.47
CA PHE A 279 -0.04 5.47 10.57
C PHE A 279 0.40 4.71 9.31
N GLY A 280 0.44 3.38 9.35
CA GLY A 280 0.76 2.54 8.19
C GLY A 280 -0.45 2.29 7.31
N VAL A 281 -1.30 1.35 7.71
CA VAL A 281 -2.44 0.88 6.88
C VAL A 281 -3.47 1.99 6.67
N GLY A 282 -3.93 2.64 7.75
CA GLY A 282 -4.96 3.66 7.68
C GLY A 282 -4.54 4.87 6.85
N GLY A 283 -3.31 5.36 7.05
CA GLY A 283 -2.77 6.47 6.27
C GLY A 283 -2.63 6.18 4.77
N VAL A 284 -2.25 4.94 4.40
CA VAL A 284 -2.15 4.51 3.00
C VAL A 284 -3.54 4.35 2.38
N VAL A 285 -4.46 3.65 3.04
CA VAL A 285 -5.83 3.45 2.54
C VAL A 285 -6.52 4.80 2.36
N ASN A 286 -6.49 5.68 3.36
CA ASN A 286 -7.11 7.00 3.28
C ASN A 286 -6.60 7.80 2.07
N ARG A 287 -5.29 7.79 1.82
CA ARG A 287 -4.69 8.49 0.68
C ARG A 287 -5.07 7.84 -0.65
N LYS A 288 -4.99 6.51 -0.74
CA LYS A 288 -5.22 5.75 -1.97
C LYS A 288 -6.68 5.71 -2.38
N ASP A 289 -7.60 5.59 -1.44
CA ASP A 289 -9.04 5.69 -1.70
C ASP A 289 -9.39 7.09 -2.21
N ARG A 290 -8.84 8.13 -1.56
CA ARG A 290 -8.99 9.51 -1.99
C ARG A 290 -8.41 9.75 -3.39
N GLU A 291 -7.22 9.20 -3.69
CA GLU A 291 -6.62 9.21 -5.03
C GLU A 291 -7.48 8.49 -6.08
N ALA A 292 -7.99 7.31 -5.75
CA ALA A 292 -8.72 6.47 -6.68
C ALA A 292 -10.06 7.08 -7.09
N VAL A 293 -10.78 7.75 -6.17
CA VAL A 293 -12.08 8.36 -6.49
C VAL A 293 -11.92 9.70 -7.20
N ILE A 294 -10.92 10.51 -6.84
CA ILE A 294 -10.63 11.79 -7.50
C ILE A 294 -10.12 11.56 -8.94
N ASN A 295 -9.18 10.61 -9.13
CA ASN A 295 -8.64 10.29 -10.46
C ASN A 295 -9.55 9.34 -11.25
N GLY A 296 -10.48 8.64 -10.59
CA GLY A 296 -11.40 7.68 -11.20
C GLY A 296 -12.42 8.30 -12.14
N HIS A 297 -12.72 9.60 -12.00
CA HIS A 297 -13.61 10.31 -12.93
C HIS A 297 -13.08 10.32 -14.37
N GLU A 298 -11.76 10.23 -14.60
CA GLU A 298 -11.21 10.15 -15.96
C GLU A 298 -11.35 8.77 -16.61
N ARG A 299 -11.50 7.71 -15.79
CA ARG A 299 -11.46 6.31 -16.26
C ARG A 299 -12.85 5.71 -16.36
N TRP A 300 -13.80 6.10 -15.50
CA TRP A 300 -15.18 5.63 -15.57
C TRP A 300 -15.96 6.23 -16.74
N ASP A 301 -15.66 7.46 -17.17
CA ASP A 301 -16.29 8.05 -18.36
C ASP A 301 -15.82 7.40 -19.67
N VAL A 302 -14.57 6.90 -19.70
CA VAL A 302 -14.00 6.14 -20.83
C VAL A 302 -14.50 4.70 -20.83
N VAL A 303 -14.54 4.04 -19.67
CA VAL A 303 -15.08 2.68 -19.53
C VAL A 303 -16.59 2.64 -19.77
N ALA A 304 -17.35 3.66 -19.35
CA ALA A 304 -18.79 3.76 -19.65
C ALA A 304 -19.10 4.14 -21.11
N LYS A 305 -18.12 4.71 -21.84
CA LYS A 305 -18.23 4.96 -23.30
C LYS A 305 -17.79 3.77 -24.14
N GLU A 306 -16.77 3.02 -23.71
CA GLU A 306 -16.27 1.85 -24.43
C GLU A 306 -17.07 0.58 -24.12
N MET A 307 -17.65 0.49 -22.92
CA MET A 307 -18.69 -0.48 -22.62
C MET A 307 -20.03 0.13 -23.00
N ASN A 308 -20.51 -0.19 -24.20
CA ASN A 308 -21.87 0.10 -24.66
C ASN A 308 -22.91 -0.70 -23.83
N LEU A 309 -22.90 -0.50 -22.51
CA LEU A 309 -23.86 -1.05 -21.56
C LEU A 309 -25.12 -0.21 -21.72
N THR A 310 -26.04 -0.73 -22.52
CA THR A 310 -27.44 -0.36 -22.50
C THR A 310 -27.89 -0.20 -21.04
N ARG A 311 -28.44 0.98 -20.73
CA ARG A 311 -29.14 1.25 -19.47
C ARG A 311 -30.11 0.11 -19.15
N GLY A 312 -29.73 -0.77 -18.24
CA GLY A 312 -30.58 -1.85 -17.78
C GLY A 312 -29.76 -2.93 -17.10
N TYR A 313 -30.10 -3.23 -15.85
CA TYR A 313 -29.51 -4.28 -15.01
C TYR A 313 -28.12 -3.99 -14.42
N ILE A 314 -28.06 -3.21 -13.33
CA ILE A 314 -27.16 -3.40 -12.15
C ILE A 314 -27.69 -2.60 -10.93
N TRP A 315 -29.01 -2.46 -10.76
CA TRP A 315 -29.59 -1.99 -9.50
C TRP A 315 -30.87 -2.78 -9.18
N SER A 316 -30.70 -3.98 -8.65
CA SER A 316 -31.78 -4.71 -7.97
C SER A 316 -31.26 -5.44 -6.73
N TRP A 317 -30.77 -4.66 -5.77
CA TRP A 317 -30.87 -5.03 -4.36
C TRP A 317 -31.90 -4.11 -3.73
N SER A 318 -33.11 -4.62 -3.60
CA SER A 318 -34.28 -3.97 -3.01
C SER A 318 -34.06 -3.75 -1.50
N TRP A 319 -33.84 -2.50 -1.12
CA TRP A 319 -34.05 -2.03 0.26
C TRP A 319 -35.48 -1.50 0.39
N PRO A 320 -36.19 -1.71 1.52
CA PRO A 320 -37.58 -1.29 1.69
C PRO A 320 -37.77 0.23 1.56
N ARG A 321 -38.80 0.65 0.83
CA ARG A 321 -39.15 2.05 0.50
C ARG A 321 -39.56 2.96 1.67
N SER A 322 -39.47 2.51 2.93
CA SER A 322 -39.88 3.30 4.10
C SER A 322 -38.81 4.24 4.68
N TRP A 323 -37.59 4.24 4.15
CA TRP A 323 -36.49 5.06 4.68
C TRP A 323 -36.20 6.37 3.91
N TRP A 324 -36.80 6.58 2.74
CA TRP A 324 -36.47 7.72 1.87
C TRP A 324 -37.24 9.03 2.15
N ARG A 325 -38.14 9.06 3.14
CA ARG A 325 -38.96 10.26 3.44
C ARG A 325 -38.42 11.18 4.54
N PHE A 326 -37.22 10.93 5.09
CA PHE A 326 -36.72 11.68 6.25
C PHE A 326 -35.50 12.59 5.98
N VAL A 327 -35.00 12.71 4.73
CA VAL A 327 -33.72 13.40 4.45
C VAL A 327 -33.81 14.51 3.38
N CYS A 328 -35.00 14.79 2.82
CA CYS A 328 -35.17 15.90 1.87
C CYS A 328 -36.27 16.86 2.33
N MET A 329 -36.00 17.67 3.36
CA MET A 329 -36.64 18.97 3.55
C MET A 329 -35.64 19.92 4.23
N GLY A 330 -35.19 20.91 3.47
CA GLY A 330 -34.28 21.95 3.92
C GLY A 330 -33.96 22.90 2.77
N GLU A 331 -34.61 24.06 2.80
CA GLU A 331 -34.28 25.32 2.10
C GLU A 331 -34.75 25.54 0.65
N ALA A 332 -35.88 26.24 0.54
CA ALA A 332 -35.97 27.42 -0.33
C ALA A 332 -36.83 28.51 0.37
N ARG A 333 -36.19 29.62 0.73
CA ARG A 333 -36.75 31.00 0.87
C ARG A 333 -37.30 31.44 -0.50
N GLU A 334 -38.19 32.42 -0.71
CA GLU A 334 -38.89 33.49 0.03
C GLU A 334 -39.98 33.99 -0.96
N ASP A 335 -41.20 34.32 -0.52
CA ASP A 335 -41.83 35.66 -0.61
C ASP A 335 -43.33 35.61 -0.19
N PRO A 336 -43.92 36.72 0.33
CA PRO A 336 -45.17 36.72 1.06
C PRO A 336 -46.37 37.17 0.21
N THR A 337 -47.55 36.61 0.48
CA THR A 337 -48.83 37.35 0.48
C THR A 337 -49.93 36.53 1.17
N HIS A 338 -50.61 37.19 2.13
CA HIS A 338 -52.03 37.11 2.53
C HIS A 338 -52.95 36.21 1.67
N SER A 339 -53.97 35.48 2.15
CA SER A 339 -54.80 35.61 3.37
C SER A 339 -55.70 34.34 3.59
N ASP A 340 -56.30 34.26 4.78
CA ASP A 340 -57.61 33.64 5.15
C ASP A 340 -57.77 32.11 5.36
N ILE A 341 -57.64 31.68 6.64
CA ILE A 341 -58.70 31.18 7.57
C ILE A 341 -59.92 30.41 6.97
N PRO A 342 -60.57 29.40 7.64
CA PRO A 342 -60.20 28.44 8.71
C PRO A 342 -60.64 26.95 8.51
N ASN A 343 -60.12 26.10 9.39
CA ASN A 343 -60.72 24.95 10.16
C ASN A 343 -62.28 24.84 10.20
N PRO A 344 -62.94 23.72 10.67
CA PRO A 344 -62.43 22.65 11.55
C PRO A 344 -63.03 21.20 11.44
N SER A 345 -62.44 20.28 12.24
CA SER A 345 -63.08 19.31 13.17
C SER A 345 -63.61 17.90 12.76
N VAL A 346 -63.52 17.01 13.78
CA VAL A 346 -64.33 15.80 14.14
C VAL A 346 -63.70 14.42 13.82
N VAL A 347 -63.20 13.57 14.75
CA VAL A 347 -63.68 12.80 15.96
C VAL A 347 -64.16 11.34 15.63
N HIS A 348 -63.78 10.40 16.52
CA HIS A 348 -64.30 9.03 16.81
C HIS A 348 -63.75 7.84 15.98
N SER A 349 -63.69 6.58 16.43
CA SER A 349 -63.47 5.88 17.72
C SER A 349 -63.57 4.35 17.45
N VAL A 350 -62.77 3.53 18.14
CA VAL A 350 -63.03 2.17 18.70
C VAL A 350 -63.51 1.00 17.80
N GLY A 351 -62.89 -0.18 17.99
CA GLY A 351 -63.46 -1.50 17.69
C GLY A 351 -62.50 -2.68 17.95
N GLU A 352 -62.77 -3.47 19.00
CA GLU A 352 -62.17 -4.79 19.32
C GLU A 352 -62.62 -5.91 18.35
N VAL A 353 -61.93 -7.07 18.36
CA VAL A 353 -62.50 -8.45 18.46
C VAL A 353 -61.38 -9.54 18.47
N THR A 354 -61.23 -10.16 19.65
CA THR A 354 -61.15 -11.60 20.05
C THR A 354 -60.26 -12.69 19.38
N ARG A 355 -59.42 -13.32 20.25
CA ARG A 355 -59.01 -14.74 20.49
C ARG A 355 -58.82 -15.76 19.35
N ILE A 356 -57.76 -16.58 19.47
CA ILE A 356 -57.80 -18.04 19.77
C ILE A 356 -56.47 -18.48 20.43
N SER A 357 -56.59 -19.33 21.45
CA SER A 357 -55.52 -19.90 22.29
C SER A 357 -54.97 -21.24 21.78
N ARG A 358 -53.75 -21.63 22.20
CA ARG A 358 -53.45 -22.97 22.76
C ARG A 358 -52.10 -22.97 23.50
N SER A 359 -52.02 -23.82 24.51
CA SER A 359 -51.20 -23.75 25.73
C SER A 359 -50.37 -25.03 25.98
N ILE A 360 -49.08 -24.85 26.38
CA ILE A 360 -48.37 -25.51 27.54
C ILE A 360 -47.98 -27.02 27.38
N PRO A 361 -46.98 -27.67 28.07
CA PRO A 361 -45.96 -27.30 29.11
C PRO A 361 -44.48 -27.80 28.90
N PRO A 362 -43.55 -27.58 29.89
CA PRO A 362 -42.09 -27.75 29.82
C PRO A 362 -41.48 -28.99 30.56
N HIS A 363 -40.20 -29.30 30.22
CA HIS A 363 -39.08 -30.00 30.92
C HIS A 363 -39.29 -31.11 31.99
N PRO A 364 -38.39 -32.12 32.06
CA PRO A 364 -37.36 -32.10 33.14
C PRO A 364 -35.97 -32.70 32.79
N GLN A 365 -35.06 -32.61 33.77
CA GLN A 365 -33.63 -32.98 33.81
C GLN A 365 -33.36 -34.50 33.93
N GLN A 366 -32.18 -34.99 33.49
CA GLN A 366 -31.17 -35.73 34.30
C GLN A 366 -30.21 -36.63 33.47
N PHE A 367 -29.01 -36.85 34.07
CA PHE A 367 -27.95 -37.84 33.79
C PHE A 367 -26.85 -37.55 32.75
N ALA A 368 -25.74 -36.98 33.25
CA ALA A 368 -24.41 -37.07 32.66
C ALA A 368 -23.63 -38.24 33.31
N LYS A 369 -23.19 -39.21 32.49
CA LYS A 369 -22.11 -40.16 32.84
C LYS A 369 -20.93 -39.95 31.89
N ARG A 370 -19.74 -39.88 32.48
CA ARG A 370 -18.42 -39.70 31.85
C ARG A 370 -18.03 -40.91 30.99
N LEU A 371 -17.49 -40.67 29.80
CA LEU A 371 -16.58 -41.58 29.08
C LEU A 371 -15.48 -40.76 28.37
N PRO A 372 -14.22 -41.25 28.28
CA PRO A 372 -13.06 -40.47 27.84
C PRO A 372 -12.88 -40.49 26.31
N PRO A 373 -12.37 -39.44 25.64
CA PRO A 373 -12.08 -39.49 24.21
C PRO A 373 -10.59 -39.82 23.98
N GLN A 374 -10.28 -41.11 23.85
CA GLN A 374 -9.05 -41.59 23.21
C GLN A 374 -9.40 -42.57 22.08
N ALA A 375 -10.13 -42.14 21.05
CA ALA A 375 -10.29 -42.88 19.79
C ALA A 375 -10.94 -42.03 18.67
N GLY A 376 -10.54 -40.75 18.52
CA GLY A 376 -11.15 -39.85 17.52
C GLY A 376 -10.30 -39.57 16.27
N VAL A 377 -8.99 -39.78 16.35
CA VAL A 377 -8.06 -39.23 15.35
C VAL A 377 -7.87 -40.18 14.15
N LEU A 378 -7.90 -41.50 14.34
CA LEU A 378 -7.67 -42.45 13.23
C LEU A 378 -8.89 -42.66 12.29
N SER A 379 -10.11 -42.46 12.79
CA SER A 379 -11.36 -42.67 12.02
C SER A 379 -11.57 -41.59 10.95
N PHE A 380 -11.23 -40.33 11.28
CA PHE A 380 -11.37 -39.19 10.36
C PHE A 380 -10.45 -39.29 9.13
N PHE A 381 -9.24 -39.86 9.29
CA PHE A 381 -8.27 -40.03 8.20
C PHE A 381 -8.62 -41.18 7.24
N ARG A 382 -9.27 -42.26 7.68
CA ARG A 382 -9.59 -43.40 6.79
C ARG A 382 -10.66 -43.06 5.74
N VAL A 383 -11.65 -42.25 6.08
CA VAL A 383 -12.76 -41.89 5.18
C VAL A 383 -12.35 -40.82 4.14
N HIS A 384 -11.44 -39.90 4.49
CA HIS A 384 -10.99 -38.83 3.58
C HIS A 384 -9.85 -39.25 2.65
N PHE A 385 -9.02 -40.25 3.03
CA PHE A 385 -7.98 -40.79 2.15
C PHE A 385 -8.56 -41.57 0.95
N ALA A 386 -9.71 -42.22 1.10
CA ALA A 386 -10.37 -42.95 -0.01
C ALA A 386 -10.94 -42.01 -1.08
N ALA A 387 -11.43 -40.83 -0.69
CA ALA A 387 -11.94 -39.81 -1.61
C ALA A 387 -10.80 -39.09 -2.38
N LEU A 388 -9.70 -38.77 -1.70
CA LEU A 388 -8.50 -38.14 -2.30
C LEU A 388 -7.79 -39.08 -3.29
N ARG A 389 -7.77 -40.40 -3.04
CA ARG A 389 -7.17 -41.37 -3.98
C ARG A 389 -7.93 -41.45 -5.32
N ARG A 390 -9.26 -41.28 -5.32
CA ARG A 390 -10.08 -41.34 -6.55
C ARG A 390 -10.01 -40.06 -7.39
N VAL A 391 -9.87 -38.89 -6.74
CA VAL A 391 -9.76 -37.60 -7.45
C VAL A 391 -8.37 -37.37 -8.06
N VAL A 392 -7.31 -37.84 -7.38
CA VAL A 392 -5.92 -37.67 -7.86
C VAL A 392 -5.58 -38.61 -9.04
N ILE A 393 -6.18 -39.80 -9.11
CA ILE A 393 -5.99 -40.71 -10.26
C ILE A 393 -6.67 -40.16 -11.53
N HIS A 394 -7.78 -39.42 -11.40
CA HIS A 394 -8.51 -38.89 -12.56
C HIS A 394 -7.84 -37.65 -13.19
N SER A 395 -7.07 -36.87 -12.41
CA SER A 395 -6.34 -35.69 -12.89
C SER A 395 -4.98 -36.01 -13.56
N GLN A 396 -4.39 -37.18 -13.28
CA GLN A 396 -3.13 -37.60 -13.90
C GLN A 396 -3.37 -38.29 -15.27
N LEU A 397 -4.51 -38.96 -15.44
CA LEU A 397 -4.85 -39.66 -16.70
C LEU A 397 -5.26 -38.73 -17.85
N THR A 398 -5.59 -37.45 -17.57
CA THR A 398 -5.95 -36.47 -18.60
C THR A 398 -4.75 -35.71 -19.19
N THR A 399 -3.52 -35.98 -18.73
CA THR A 399 -2.30 -35.31 -19.23
C THR A 399 -1.33 -36.25 -19.96
N THR A 400 -1.63 -37.55 -20.07
CA THR A 400 -0.73 -38.56 -20.66
C THR A 400 -1.32 -39.31 -21.86
N ARG A 401 -2.15 -38.65 -22.69
CA ARG A 401 -2.58 -39.20 -23.99
C ARG A 401 -2.41 -38.18 -25.12
N SER A 402 -1.17 -37.93 -25.52
CA SER A 402 -0.83 -37.72 -26.93
C SER A 402 0.46 -38.48 -27.21
N THR A 403 0.32 -39.60 -27.89
CA THR A 403 1.39 -40.48 -28.34
C THR A 403 2.39 -39.73 -29.23
N HIS A 404 3.66 -39.87 -28.91
CA HIS A 404 4.77 -39.70 -29.84
C HIS A 404 4.55 -40.58 -31.09
N SER A 405 4.67 -40.00 -32.28
CA SER A 405 5.25 -40.73 -33.40
C SER A 405 6.75 -40.40 -33.42
N VAL A 406 7.54 -41.46 -33.55
CA VAL A 406 8.99 -41.44 -33.56
C VAL A 406 9.44 -41.08 -34.96
N GLY A 407 10.25 -40.02 -35.08
CA GLY A 407 11.00 -39.66 -36.27
C GLY A 407 12.38 -39.22 -35.85
N SER A 408 13.32 -40.16 -35.89
CA SER A 408 14.76 -39.94 -35.73
C SER A 408 15.28 -38.92 -36.73
N TYR A 409 16.00 -37.89 -36.27
CA TYR A 409 16.84 -37.08 -37.15
C TYR A 409 18.24 -36.92 -36.55
N GLN A 410 19.19 -37.55 -37.25
CA GLN A 410 20.62 -37.34 -37.13
C GLN A 410 20.98 -35.96 -37.70
N HIS A 411 21.99 -35.31 -37.11
CA HIS A 411 22.75 -34.23 -37.75
C HIS A 411 23.40 -34.75 -39.05
N PRO A 412 23.56 -33.90 -40.10
CA PRO A 412 24.83 -33.18 -40.20
C PRO A 412 24.77 -31.75 -40.81
N GLU A 413 25.95 -31.16 -40.71
CA GLU A 413 26.54 -29.90 -41.12
C GLU A 413 26.21 -29.23 -42.50
N LYS A 414 26.49 -27.90 -42.49
CA LYS A 414 27.16 -27.06 -43.51
C LYS A 414 26.47 -26.66 -44.83
N SER A 415 26.41 -25.33 -44.98
CA SER A 415 26.84 -24.51 -46.13
C SER A 415 25.80 -23.96 -47.12
N THR A 416 26.01 -22.68 -47.43
CA THR A 416 25.89 -22.04 -48.77
C THR A 416 24.64 -21.17 -49.07
N LEU A 417 24.85 -19.86 -48.86
CA LEU A 417 24.71 -18.72 -49.80
C LEU A 417 23.56 -18.62 -50.83
N GLN A 418 22.95 -17.42 -50.79
CA GLN A 418 22.61 -16.50 -51.89
C GLN A 418 21.43 -16.76 -52.84
N SER A 419 20.86 -15.60 -53.25
CA SER A 419 20.00 -15.37 -54.44
C SER A 419 18.50 -15.60 -54.18
N ILE A 420 17.52 -14.74 -54.50
CA ILE A 420 17.36 -13.62 -55.45
C ILE A 420 16.21 -12.70 -54.96
N MET A 421 16.36 -11.39 -55.13
CA MET A 421 15.26 -10.39 -55.13
C MET A 421 14.60 -10.29 -56.52
N SER A 422 13.29 -9.99 -56.57
CA SER A 422 12.62 -9.04 -57.49
C SER A 422 11.39 -9.57 -58.24
N ALA A 423 10.29 -8.79 -58.17
CA ALA A 423 9.20 -8.54 -59.14
C ALA A 423 7.86 -8.40 -58.37
N ALA A 424 7.35 -7.21 -58.03
CA ALA A 424 6.78 -6.12 -58.85
C ALA A 424 5.30 -6.35 -59.31
N THR A 425 4.39 -5.58 -58.65
CA THR A 425 3.24 -4.79 -59.19
C THR A 425 2.19 -5.39 -60.15
N SER A 426 0.88 -5.28 -59.81
CA SER A 426 -0.09 -4.27 -60.35
C SER A 426 -1.59 -4.59 -60.09
N SER A 427 -2.38 -3.55 -59.71
CA SER A 427 -3.80 -3.15 -60.03
C SER A 427 -4.86 -4.16 -60.54
N SER A 428 -6.21 -4.03 -60.43
CA SER A 428 -7.20 -3.09 -59.85
C SER A 428 -8.64 -3.64 -60.13
N SER A 429 -9.63 -3.20 -59.33
CA SER A 429 -11.07 -2.92 -59.64
C SER A 429 -12.13 -4.01 -60.05
N ALA A 430 -13.31 -3.88 -59.41
CA ALA A 430 -14.60 -4.63 -59.47
C ALA A 430 -15.51 -4.23 -60.70
N PRO A 431 -16.86 -4.50 -60.84
CA PRO A 431 -17.89 -5.13 -59.97
C PRO A 431 -19.03 -5.99 -60.67
N SER A 432 -20.02 -6.51 -59.88
CA SER A 432 -21.51 -6.75 -60.08
C SER A 432 -22.11 -7.27 -61.44
N ALA A 433 -23.22 -8.02 -61.60
CA ALA A 433 -24.34 -8.52 -60.78
C ALA A 433 -25.28 -9.52 -61.57
N THR A 434 -25.99 -10.42 -60.86
CA THR A 434 -27.40 -10.92 -61.00
C THR A 434 -27.93 -11.92 -62.10
N LYS A 435 -28.33 -13.14 -61.64
CA LYS A 435 -29.60 -13.96 -61.83
C LYS A 435 -30.13 -14.33 -63.26
N VAL A 436 -30.79 -15.47 -63.58
CA VAL A 436 -31.61 -16.47 -62.84
C VAL A 436 -31.94 -17.72 -63.74
N THR A 437 -31.96 -18.94 -63.14
CA THR A 437 -32.70 -20.23 -63.43
C THR A 437 -32.75 -20.87 -64.85
N SER A 438 -32.82 -22.19 -65.10
CA SER A 438 -33.29 -23.39 -64.35
C SER A 438 -32.70 -24.72 -64.89
N ARG A 439 -32.46 -25.69 -63.98
CA ARG A 439 -32.62 -27.19 -64.00
C ARG A 439 -32.60 -27.93 -65.35
N ASN A 440 -31.98 -29.10 -65.54
CA ASN A 440 -31.57 -30.20 -64.64
C ASN A 440 -30.57 -31.12 -65.39
N THR A 441 -29.90 -32.00 -64.63
CA THR A 441 -29.09 -33.20 -65.01
C THR A 441 -27.57 -33.00 -65.04
N THR A 442 -26.87 -33.65 -64.11
CA THR A 442 -25.50 -34.22 -64.23
C THR A 442 -25.20 -34.97 -62.93
N VAL A 443 -25.04 -36.32 -62.96
CA VAL A 443 -23.79 -37.09 -63.16
C VAL A 443 -22.80 -36.92 -61.98
N VAL A 444 -22.42 -38.07 -61.41
CA VAL A 444 -21.62 -38.30 -60.20
C VAL A 444 -20.13 -37.99 -60.42
N SER A 445 -19.47 -37.27 -59.49
CA SER A 445 -18.13 -37.62 -58.92
C SER A 445 -17.59 -36.54 -57.98
N ASP A 446 -17.08 -37.01 -56.83
CA ASP A 446 -16.08 -36.46 -55.90
C ASP A 446 -16.09 -34.98 -55.48
N THR A 447 -16.46 -34.75 -54.21
CA THR A 447 -16.05 -33.56 -53.45
C THR A 447 -15.36 -33.97 -52.15
N PRO A 448 -14.15 -33.47 -51.84
CA PRO A 448 -13.52 -33.67 -50.55
C PRO A 448 -14.38 -33.04 -49.45
N GLY A 449 -14.60 -33.78 -48.37
CA GLY A 449 -15.40 -33.35 -47.23
C GLY A 449 -14.95 -32.01 -46.68
N THR A 450 -15.89 -31.08 -46.55
CA THR A 450 -15.75 -29.83 -45.81
C THR A 450 -15.41 -30.15 -44.37
N ALA A 451 -14.12 -30.00 -44.03
CA ALA A 451 -13.68 -29.92 -42.65
C ALA A 451 -14.37 -28.70 -42.02
N VAL A 452 -15.36 -28.95 -41.16
CA VAL A 452 -15.89 -27.97 -40.24
C VAL A 452 -14.70 -27.45 -39.43
N LEU A 453 -14.30 -26.19 -39.67
CA LEU A 453 -13.35 -25.49 -38.82
C LEU A 453 -13.94 -25.48 -37.41
N SER A 454 -13.38 -26.30 -36.52
CA SER A 454 -13.79 -26.36 -35.13
C SER A 454 -13.64 -24.96 -34.54
N GLU A 455 -14.73 -24.36 -34.05
CA GLU A 455 -14.65 -23.19 -33.17
C GLU A 455 -13.67 -23.52 -32.04
N GLU A 456 -12.53 -22.82 -31.98
CA GLU A 456 -11.56 -23.03 -30.90
C GLU A 456 -12.24 -22.59 -29.61
N LYS A 457 -12.70 -23.55 -28.80
CA LYS A 457 -13.37 -23.28 -27.51
C LYS A 457 -12.47 -22.38 -26.67
N LEU A 458 -12.91 -21.15 -26.44
CA LEU A 458 -12.20 -20.20 -25.58
C LEU A 458 -11.95 -20.82 -24.20
N HIS A 459 -10.75 -20.62 -23.67
CA HIS A 459 -10.41 -21.10 -22.32
C HIS A 459 -11.38 -20.48 -21.30
N ILE A 460 -11.71 -21.21 -20.23
CA ILE A 460 -12.76 -20.78 -19.28
C ILE A 460 -12.54 -19.36 -18.75
N ILE A 461 -11.31 -18.96 -18.48
CA ILE A 461 -10.98 -17.61 -17.97
C ILE A 461 -11.30 -16.48 -18.95
N ASP A 462 -11.35 -16.80 -20.25
CA ASP A 462 -11.61 -15.86 -21.34
C ASP A 462 -13.11 -15.82 -21.70
N GLN A 463 -13.93 -16.67 -21.08
CA GLN A 463 -15.39 -16.66 -21.20
C GLN A 463 -16.00 -15.65 -20.20
N PRO A 464 -17.12 -15.00 -20.55
CA PRO A 464 -17.82 -14.12 -19.60
C PRO A 464 -18.36 -14.92 -18.42
N TRP A 465 -18.38 -14.29 -17.24
CA TRP A 465 -18.90 -14.91 -16.02
C TRP A 465 -20.43 -15.00 -16.09
N THR A 466 -20.95 -16.22 -15.93
CA THR A 466 -22.38 -16.52 -15.85
C THR A 466 -22.68 -17.30 -14.57
N ARG A 467 -23.97 -17.37 -14.21
CA ARG A 467 -24.43 -18.18 -13.06
C ARG A 467 -24.12 -19.68 -13.24
N ASP A 468 -23.94 -20.13 -14.47
CA ASP A 468 -23.71 -21.54 -14.78
C ASP A 468 -22.21 -21.88 -14.84
N ASN A 469 -21.33 -20.93 -15.18
CA ASN A 469 -19.90 -21.20 -15.35
C ASN A 469 -18.99 -20.65 -14.23
N TRP A 470 -19.47 -19.80 -13.32
CA TRP A 470 -18.63 -19.14 -12.30
C TRP A 470 -17.71 -20.11 -11.54
N HIS A 471 -18.22 -21.29 -11.19
CA HIS A 471 -17.48 -22.32 -10.44
C HIS A 471 -16.36 -22.96 -11.26
N GLN A 472 -16.42 -22.89 -12.60
CA GLN A 472 -15.41 -23.45 -13.49
C GLN A 472 -14.17 -22.56 -13.61
N HIS A 473 -14.31 -21.25 -13.34
CA HIS A 473 -13.20 -20.30 -13.30
C HIS A 473 -12.26 -20.53 -12.12
N PHE A 474 -12.74 -21.15 -11.04
CA PHE A 474 -11.93 -21.38 -9.84
C PHE A 474 -11.08 -22.64 -9.93
N ASN A 475 -9.86 -22.55 -9.41
CA ASN A 475 -9.03 -23.69 -9.10
C ASN A 475 -9.36 -24.18 -7.69
N TRP A 476 -10.31 -25.12 -7.58
CA TRP A 476 -10.81 -25.61 -6.30
C TRP A 476 -9.76 -26.23 -5.38
N LEU A 477 -8.67 -26.78 -5.93
CA LEU A 477 -7.54 -27.25 -5.12
C LEU A 477 -6.86 -26.07 -4.41
N ASN A 478 -6.50 -25.03 -5.17
CA ASN A 478 -5.87 -23.83 -4.63
C ASN A 478 -6.83 -23.08 -3.68
N VAL A 479 -8.12 -23.03 -4.00
CA VAL A 479 -9.15 -22.49 -3.10
C VAL A 479 -9.11 -23.22 -1.76
N GLY A 480 -9.10 -24.56 -1.75
CA GLY A 480 -8.97 -25.34 -0.52
C GLY A 480 -7.67 -25.05 0.25
N VAL A 481 -6.53 -25.04 -0.45
CA VAL A 481 -5.21 -24.77 0.15
C VAL A 481 -5.12 -23.36 0.74
N LEU A 482 -5.78 -22.37 0.15
CA LEU A 482 -5.74 -20.98 0.62
C LEU A 482 -6.84 -20.63 1.63
N THR A 483 -7.90 -21.44 1.75
CA THR A 483 -9.01 -21.17 2.67
C THR A 483 -8.99 -22.05 3.92
N LEU A 484 -8.63 -23.33 3.81
CA LEU A 484 -8.65 -24.26 4.94
C LEU A 484 -7.60 -23.91 6.02
N PRO A 485 -6.33 -23.61 5.70
CA PRO A 485 -5.35 -23.26 6.74
C PRO A 485 -5.71 -22.00 7.53
N PRO A 486 -6.18 -20.88 6.92
CA PRO A 486 -6.70 -19.75 7.70
C PRO A 486 -7.85 -20.11 8.63
N LEU A 487 -8.81 -20.94 8.17
CA LEU A 487 -9.93 -21.38 9.01
C LEU A 487 -9.47 -22.27 10.17
N LEU A 488 -8.53 -23.19 9.93
CA LEU A 488 -7.93 -24.03 10.96
C LEU A 488 -7.06 -23.22 11.93
N GLY A 489 -6.32 -22.22 11.44
CA GLY A 489 -5.52 -21.31 12.26
C GLY A 489 -6.41 -20.45 13.14
N LEU A 490 -7.52 -19.96 12.60
CA LEU A 490 -8.56 -19.28 13.36
C LEU A 490 -9.13 -20.18 14.44
N TYR A 491 -9.50 -21.42 14.11
CA TYR A 491 -9.92 -22.40 15.11
C TYR A 491 -8.84 -22.58 16.20
N GLY A 492 -7.58 -22.74 15.82
CA GLY A 492 -6.45 -22.83 16.74
C GLY A 492 -6.37 -21.65 17.70
N LEU A 493 -6.43 -20.41 17.18
CA LEU A 493 -6.38 -19.18 17.97
C LEU A 493 -7.54 -19.05 18.98
N LEU A 494 -8.70 -19.62 18.67
CA LEU A 494 -9.89 -19.51 19.51
C LEU A 494 -9.98 -20.61 20.58
N TYR A 495 -9.43 -21.79 20.31
CA TYR A 495 -9.68 -23.00 21.11
C TYR A 495 -8.43 -23.69 21.65
N VAL A 496 -7.24 -23.40 21.14
CA VAL A 496 -5.99 -24.05 21.56
C VAL A 496 -5.12 -23.05 22.32
N PRO A 497 -4.78 -23.29 23.60
CA PRO A 497 -3.90 -22.39 24.34
C PRO A 497 -2.50 -22.37 23.73
N ILE A 498 -1.89 -21.19 23.66
CA ILE A 498 -0.53 -21.03 23.14
C ILE A 498 0.52 -21.17 24.26
N HIS A 499 1.44 -22.11 24.11
CA HIS A 499 2.63 -22.20 24.95
C HIS A 499 3.75 -21.32 24.39
N MET A 500 4.53 -20.66 25.25
CA MET A 500 5.60 -19.76 24.81
C MET A 500 6.69 -20.46 24.01
N LYS A 501 7.04 -21.71 24.37
CA LYS A 501 8.01 -22.53 23.59
C LYS A 501 7.51 -22.79 22.17
N THR A 502 6.23 -23.14 22.03
CA THR A 502 5.56 -23.34 20.75
C THR A 502 5.46 -22.04 19.95
N ALA A 503 5.16 -20.92 20.60
CA ALA A 503 5.13 -19.61 19.95
C ALA A 503 6.51 -19.24 19.37
N LEU A 504 7.57 -19.39 20.17
CA LEU A 504 8.94 -19.16 19.73
C LEU A 504 9.33 -20.09 18.58
N TRP A 505 8.98 -21.37 18.68
CA TRP A 505 9.23 -22.34 17.62
C TRP A 505 8.50 -21.99 16.32
N ALA A 506 7.24 -21.58 16.40
CA ALA A 506 6.48 -21.12 15.24
C ALA A 506 7.15 -19.92 14.54
N VAL A 507 7.71 -18.97 15.32
CA VAL A 507 8.45 -17.83 14.79
C VAL A 507 9.78 -18.26 14.16
N ILE A 508 10.56 -19.10 14.82
CA ILE A 508 11.83 -19.61 14.25
C ILE A 508 11.54 -20.34 12.93
N TYR A 509 10.54 -21.23 12.94
CA TYR A 509 10.19 -22.00 11.76
C TYR A 509 9.57 -21.15 10.64
N TYR A 510 8.85 -20.07 10.98
CA TYR A 510 8.44 -19.03 10.03
C TYR A 510 9.64 -18.49 9.25
N PHE A 511 10.69 -18.01 9.96
CA PHE A 511 11.90 -17.50 9.31
C PHE A 511 12.64 -18.58 8.51
N MET A 512 12.71 -19.82 9.00
CA MET A 512 13.35 -20.93 8.25
C MET A 512 12.63 -21.19 6.92
N THR A 513 11.29 -21.32 6.94
CA THR A 513 10.51 -21.54 5.72
C THR A 513 10.53 -20.32 4.79
N GLY A 514 10.52 -19.11 5.35
CA GLY A 514 10.72 -17.86 4.60
C GLY A 514 12.07 -17.80 3.89
N LEU A 515 13.16 -18.16 4.57
CA LEU A 515 14.50 -18.29 3.95
C LEU A 515 14.54 -19.35 2.86
N GLY A 516 13.76 -20.42 2.98
CA GLY A 516 13.58 -21.40 1.91
C GLY A 516 13.06 -20.78 0.61
N ILE A 517 12.15 -19.81 0.73
CA ILE A 517 11.64 -19.03 -0.41
C ILE A 517 12.67 -17.98 -0.86
N THR A 518 13.11 -17.09 0.05
CA THR A 518 13.94 -15.94 -0.32
C THR A 518 15.38 -16.32 -0.67
N ALA A 519 16.08 -17.05 0.21
CA ALA A 519 17.45 -17.48 -0.06
C ALA A 519 17.49 -18.63 -1.07
N GLY A 520 16.53 -19.55 -1.00
CA GLY A 520 16.44 -20.72 -1.88
C GLY A 520 15.76 -20.43 -3.21
N TYR A 521 14.43 -20.54 -3.23
CA TYR A 521 13.64 -20.53 -4.47
C TYR A 521 13.93 -19.29 -5.34
N HIS A 522 14.00 -18.14 -4.68
CA HIS A 522 14.17 -16.83 -5.32
C HIS A 522 15.62 -16.58 -5.74
N ARG A 523 16.52 -16.35 -4.78
CA ARG A 523 17.89 -15.88 -5.07
C ARG A 523 18.78 -16.97 -5.66
N LEU A 524 18.72 -18.20 -5.13
CA LEU A 524 19.56 -19.31 -5.57
C LEU A 524 19.08 -19.92 -6.89
N TRP A 525 17.81 -20.34 -6.96
CA TRP A 525 17.31 -21.11 -8.11
C TRP A 525 16.69 -20.22 -9.20
N ALA A 526 15.85 -19.23 -8.87
CA ALA A 526 15.23 -18.40 -9.90
C ALA A 526 16.24 -17.42 -10.54
N HIS A 527 17.05 -16.74 -9.72
CA HIS A 527 17.99 -15.69 -10.19
C HIS A 527 19.46 -16.08 -10.27
N ARG A 528 19.84 -17.22 -9.67
CA ARG A 528 21.24 -17.70 -9.66
C ARG A 528 22.21 -16.62 -9.20
N SER A 529 21.84 -15.91 -8.14
CA SER A 529 22.63 -14.78 -7.60
C SER A 529 23.80 -15.23 -6.72
N TYR A 530 23.85 -16.50 -6.35
CA TYR A 530 24.98 -17.12 -5.67
C TYR A 530 25.01 -18.64 -5.91
N SER A 531 26.12 -19.27 -5.54
CA SER A 531 26.31 -20.72 -5.52
C SER A 531 26.22 -21.23 -4.08
N ALA A 532 25.67 -22.43 -3.88
CA ALA A 532 25.50 -23.02 -2.55
C ALA A 532 26.04 -24.46 -2.50
N SER A 533 26.65 -24.80 -1.37
CA SER A 533 27.08 -26.17 -1.05
C SER A 533 25.89 -27.14 -1.00
N PHE A 534 26.17 -28.44 -1.15
CA PHE A 534 25.13 -29.47 -1.11
C PHE A 534 24.27 -29.44 0.17
N PRO A 535 24.84 -29.34 1.40
CA PRO A 535 24.04 -29.26 2.62
C PRO A 535 23.11 -28.05 2.65
N LEU A 536 23.59 -26.88 2.23
CA LEU A 536 22.79 -25.66 2.18
C LEU A 536 21.64 -25.78 1.16
N ARG A 537 21.91 -26.33 -0.03
CA ARG A 537 20.89 -26.58 -1.05
C ARG A 537 19.81 -27.54 -0.57
N LEU A 538 20.20 -28.62 0.09
CA LEU A 538 19.25 -29.60 0.63
C LEU A 538 18.39 -28.99 1.74
N PHE A 539 19.00 -28.23 2.64
CA PHE A 539 18.30 -27.50 3.70
C PHE A 539 17.26 -26.54 3.10
N LEU A 540 17.68 -25.66 2.18
CA LEU A 540 16.80 -24.67 1.53
C LEU A 540 15.68 -25.34 0.73
N ALA A 541 15.95 -26.47 0.06
CA ALA A 541 14.94 -27.23 -0.66
C ALA A 541 13.89 -27.86 0.28
N ALA A 542 14.32 -28.33 1.47
CA ALA A 542 13.43 -28.92 2.46
C ALA A 542 12.53 -27.86 3.12
N VAL A 543 13.11 -26.79 3.65
CA VAL A 543 12.33 -25.72 4.32
C VAL A 543 11.50 -24.90 3.34
N GLY A 544 11.97 -24.71 2.10
CA GLY A 544 11.17 -24.12 1.01
C GLY A 544 9.97 -24.99 0.64
N GLY A 545 10.11 -26.32 0.66
CA GLY A 545 8.97 -27.23 0.53
C GLY A 545 7.98 -27.10 1.70
N GLY A 546 8.45 -26.74 2.90
CA GLY A 546 7.63 -26.46 4.08
C GLY A 546 6.84 -25.14 4.02
N ALA A 547 7.16 -24.25 3.07
CA ALA A 547 6.38 -23.05 2.78
C ALA A 547 5.11 -23.36 1.97
N VAL A 548 5.03 -24.50 1.29
CA VAL A 548 3.85 -24.98 0.52
C VAL A 548 3.45 -24.06 -0.66
N GLU A 549 4.43 -23.43 -1.31
CA GLU A 549 4.22 -22.50 -2.43
C GLU A 549 4.51 -23.10 -3.83
N GLY A 550 4.50 -24.43 -3.92
CA GLY A 550 4.89 -25.17 -5.11
C GLY A 550 6.32 -25.68 -5.06
N SER A 551 6.68 -26.57 -5.99
CA SER A 551 8.06 -27.04 -6.12
C SER A 551 8.99 -25.93 -6.60
N ILE A 552 10.28 -26.01 -6.29
CA ILE A 552 11.32 -25.09 -6.78
C ILE A 552 11.18 -24.85 -8.28
N ARG A 553 11.00 -25.93 -9.04
CA ARG A 553 10.88 -25.90 -10.50
C ARG A 553 9.71 -25.05 -10.99
N TRP A 554 8.53 -25.25 -10.40
CA TRP A 554 7.31 -24.53 -10.77
C TRP A 554 7.40 -23.05 -10.37
N TRP A 555 7.81 -22.80 -9.12
CA TRP A 555 7.93 -21.45 -8.57
C TRP A 555 8.95 -20.62 -9.36
N SER A 556 10.14 -21.18 -9.61
CA SER A 556 11.22 -20.47 -10.32
C SER A 556 10.86 -20.19 -11.78
N ARG A 557 10.14 -21.10 -12.45
CA ARG A 557 9.63 -20.87 -13.82
C ARG A 557 8.72 -19.65 -13.86
N ASP A 558 7.72 -19.61 -12.98
CA ASP A 558 6.71 -18.55 -12.96
C ASP A 558 7.30 -17.22 -12.49
N HIS A 559 8.26 -17.26 -11.56
CA HIS A 559 9.01 -16.06 -11.15
C HIS A 559 9.91 -15.50 -12.25
N ARG A 560 10.61 -16.35 -13.00
CA ARG A 560 11.36 -15.90 -14.19
C ARG A 560 10.43 -15.29 -15.24
N ALA A 561 9.23 -15.87 -15.44
CA ALA A 561 8.24 -15.32 -16.36
C ALA A 561 7.73 -13.95 -15.90
N HIS A 562 7.49 -13.78 -14.60
CA HIS A 562 7.13 -12.51 -13.99
C HIS A 562 8.18 -11.42 -14.22
N HIS A 563 9.48 -11.70 -14.02
CA HIS A 563 10.54 -10.73 -14.32
C HIS A 563 10.64 -10.39 -15.81
N ARG A 564 10.54 -11.40 -16.69
CA ARG A 564 10.70 -11.19 -18.14
C ARG A 564 9.53 -10.40 -18.74
N PHE A 565 8.33 -10.59 -18.20
CA PHE A 565 7.09 -10.08 -18.77
C PHE A 565 6.33 -9.17 -17.80
N THR A 566 7.02 -8.56 -16.83
CA THR A 566 6.44 -7.73 -15.75
C THR A 566 5.40 -6.76 -16.30
N ASP A 567 4.26 -6.65 -15.61
CA ASP A 567 3.14 -5.76 -15.98
C ASP A 567 2.43 -6.09 -17.30
N THR A 568 2.76 -7.18 -18.00
CA THR A 568 2.06 -7.58 -19.23
C THR A 568 1.03 -8.69 -18.97
N GLU A 569 0.25 -9.05 -19.98
CA GLU A 569 -0.68 -10.20 -19.91
C GLU A 569 0.03 -11.55 -19.72
N LYS A 570 1.31 -11.63 -20.07
CA LYS A 570 2.14 -12.84 -19.93
C LYS A 570 2.70 -13.03 -18.53
N ASP A 571 2.60 -12.01 -17.67
CA ASP A 571 2.98 -12.09 -16.26
C ASP A 571 1.91 -12.87 -15.47
N PRO A 572 2.28 -13.99 -14.83
CA PRO A 572 1.34 -14.85 -14.12
C PRO A 572 0.62 -14.16 -12.95
N TYR A 573 1.18 -13.11 -12.35
CA TYR A 573 0.55 -12.44 -11.21
C TYR A 573 0.62 -10.92 -11.31
N SER A 574 0.48 -10.42 -12.54
CA SER A 574 0.49 -9.00 -12.87
C SER A 574 -0.41 -8.16 -11.98
N VAL A 575 0.17 -7.15 -11.33
CA VAL A 575 -0.56 -6.15 -10.53
C VAL A 575 -1.55 -5.35 -11.37
N ARG A 576 -1.37 -5.29 -12.70
CA ARG A 576 -2.28 -4.58 -13.62
C ARG A 576 -3.70 -5.18 -13.63
N LYS A 577 -3.84 -6.44 -13.21
CA LYS A 577 -5.14 -7.13 -13.03
C LYS A 577 -5.81 -6.80 -11.68
N GLY A 578 -5.16 -5.99 -10.85
CA GLY A 578 -5.66 -5.52 -9.56
C GLY A 578 -4.87 -6.05 -8.37
N LEU A 579 -4.94 -5.31 -7.26
CA LEU A 579 -4.21 -5.64 -6.02
C LEU A 579 -4.66 -6.98 -5.42
N LEU A 580 -5.96 -7.26 -5.42
CA LEU A 580 -6.48 -8.54 -4.91
C LEU A 580 -6.13 -9.72 -5.82
N TYR A 581 -6.08 -9.47 -7.14
CA TYR A 581 -5.66 -10.48 -8.11
C TYR A 581 -4.20 -10.88 -7.90
N SER A 582 -3.29 -9.90 -7.85
CA SER A 582 -1.86 -10.14 -7.62
C SER A 582 -1.56 -10.73 -6.25
N HIS A 583 -2.37 -10.43 -5.22
CA HIS A 583 -2.21 -11.02 -3.89
C HIS A 583 -2.70 -12.48 -3.82
N LEU A 584 -3.93 -12.78 -4.27
CA LEU A 584 -4.55 -14.11 -4.13
C LEU A 584 -5.25 -14.61 -5.39
N GLY A 585 -5.85 -13.71 -6.18
CA GLY A 585 -6.71 -14.08 -7.31
C GLY A 585 -6.01 -14.92 -8.38
N TRP A 586 -4.72 -14.70 -8.63
CA TRP A 586 -3.93 -15.48 -9.58
C TRP A 586 -3.83 -16.97 -9.21
N MET A 587 -3.87 -17.30 -7.91
CA MET A 587 -3.90 -18.68 -7.42
C MET A 587 -5.32 -19.26 -7.39
N LEU A 588 -6.32 -18.43 -7.07
CA LEU A 588 -7.70 -18.86 -6.94
C LEU A 588 -8.37 -19.14 -8.28
N LEU A 589 -7.97 -18.42 -9.34
CA LEU A 589 -8.54 -18.54 -10.68
C LEU A 589 -7.68 -19.44 -11.56
N LYS A 590 -8.33 -20.21 -12.44
CA LYS A 590 -7.64 -20.98 -13.49
C LYS A 590 -7.03 -20.01 -14.49
N GLN A 591 -5.73 -20.12 -14.68
CA GLN A 591 -5.02 -19.34 -15.68
C GLN A 591 -5.00 -20.07 -17.02
N ASN A 592 -5.00 -19.31 -18.13
CA ASN A 592 -4.82 -19.87 -19.46
C ASN A 592 -3.33 -20.15 -19.70
N PRO A 593 -2.88 -21.42 -19.78
CA PRO A 593 -1.46 -21.75 -19.91
C PRO A 593 -0.83 -21.25 -21.22
N LYS A 594 -1.66 -21.00 -22.26
CA LYS A 594 -1.19 -20.42 -23.53
C LYS A 594 -0.80 -18.95 -23.40
N LYS A 595 -1.36 -18.23 -22.42
CA LYS A 595 -1.10 -16.79 -22.20
C LYS A 595 0.11 -16.54 -21.28
N ILE A 596 0.46 -17.49 -20.41
CA ILE A 596 1.59 -17.33 -19.49
C ILE A 596 2.92 -17.36 -20.26
N GLY A 597 3.80 -16.41 -19.96
CA GLY A 597 5.12 -16.31 -20.57
C GLY A 597 6.01 -17.53 -20.29
N ARG A 598 6.82 -17.92 -21.28
CA ARG A 598 7.77 -19.03 -21.15
C ARG A 598 9.20 -18.53 -20.93
N THR A 599 9.93 -19.24 -20.10
CA THR A 599 11.33 -18.97 -19.75
C THR A 599 12.15 -20.25 -19.82
N ASP A 600 13.46 -20.10 -20.02
CA ASP A 600 14.38 -21.24 -19.95
C ASP A 600 14.45 -21.77 -18.51
N ILE A 601 14.37 -23.09 -18.39
CA ILE A 601 14.39 -23.87 -17.14
C ILE A 601 15.26 -25.13 -17.29
N SER A 602 16.16 -25.15 -18.27
CA SER A 602 17.12 -26.21 -18.54
C SER A 602 18.05 -26.47 -17.35
N ASP A 603 18.51 -25.40 -16.70
CA ASP A 603 19.32 -25.45 -15.48
C ASP A 603 18.57 -26.08 -14.29
N LEU A 604 17.28 -25.76 -14.12
CA LEU A 604 16.44 -26.36 -13.08
C LEU A 604 16.16 -27.85 -13.34
N ASN A 605 16.19 -28.28 -14.61
CA ASN A 605 16.10 -29.69 -14.99
C ASN A 605 17.41 -30.46 -14.75
N ALA A 606 18.54 -29.78 -14.85
CA ALA A 606 19.85 -30.37 -14.62
C ALA A 606 20.18 -30.50 -13.12
N ASP A 607 19.54 -29.72 -12.26
CA ASP A 607 19.75 -29.78 -10.80
C ASP A 607 19.04 -31.01 -10.18
N PRO A 608 19.81 -32.00 -9.64
CA PRO A 608 19.22 -33.23 -9.10
C PRO A 608 18.37 -33.00 -7.84
N ILE A 609 18.69 -31.97 -7.03
CA ILE A 609 17.91 -31.64 -5.83
C ILE A 609 16.56 -31.05 -6.25
N VAL A 610 16.55 -30.18 -7.25
CA VAL A 610 15.32 -29.58 -7.79
C VAL A 610 14.42 -30.66 -8.40
N VAL A 611 15.00 -31.57 -9.20
CA VAL A 611 14.25 -32.69 -9.80
C VAL A 611 13.72 -33.65 -8.73
N TRP A 612 14.54 -34.01 -7.74
CA TRP A 612 14.12 -34.84 -6.62
C TRP A 612 12.96 -34.20 -5.84
N GLN A 613 13.09 -32.92 -5.51
CA GLN A 613 12.09 -32.18 -4.75
C GLN A 613 10.80 -32.05 -5.55
N HIS A 614 10.86 -31.79 -6.86
CA HIS A 614 9.69 -31.72 -7.72
C HIS A 614 8.94 -33.06 -7.78
N LYS A 615 9.67 -34.18 -7.96
CA LYS A 615 9.08 -35.54 -7.97
C LYS A 615 8.47 -35.94 -6.63
N ASN A 616 9.06 -35.48 -5.52
CA ASN A 616 8.62 -35.81 -4.16
C ASN A 616 7.88 -34.66 -3.46
N TYR A 617 7.43 -33.64 -4.20
CA TYR A 617 6.96 -32.38 -3.63
C TYR A 617 5.82 -32.57 -2.62
N ILE A 618 4.87 -33.46 -2.93
CA ILE A 618 3.76 -33.79 -2.02
C ILE A 618 4.27 -34.40 -0.70
N LYS A 619 5.32 -35.23 -0.74
CA LYS A 619 5.91 -35.78 0.49
C LYS A 619 6.63 -34.67 1.26
N THR A 620 7.44 -33.87 0.58
CA THR A 620 8.20 -32.78 1.19
C THR A 620 7.27 -31.76 1.85
N LEU A 621 6.18 -31.36 1.19
CA LEU A 621 5.24 -30.39 1.75
C LEU A 621 4.53 -30.93 3.00
N PHE A 622 4.14 -32.21 3.03
CA PHE A 622 3.47 -32.76 4.22
C PHE A 622 4.44 -32.91 5.38
N VAL A 623 5.63 -33.43 5.09
CA VAL A 623 6.67 -33.65 6.10
C VAL A 623 7.16 -32.33 6.66
N MET A 624 7.61 -31.40 5.81
CA MET A 624 8.22 -30.14 6.25
C MET A 624 7.16 -29.07 6.59
N GLY A 625 6.01 -29.06 5.93
CA GLY A 625 4.98 -28.05 6.20
C GLY A 625 4.17 -28.33 7.46
N PHE A 626 3.96 -29.61 7.81
CA PHE A 626 3.02 -29.98 8.87
C PHE A 626 3.61 -30.94 9.91
N ILE A 627 4.21 -32.05 9.49
CA ILE A 627 4.65 -33.10 10.43
C ILE A 627 5.83 -32.60 11.27
N PHE A 628 6.91 -32.13 10.63
CA PHE A 628 8.13 -31.68 11.28
C PHE A 628 7.88 -30.60 12.36
N PRO A 629 7.22 -29.45 12.08
CA PRO A 629 6.99 -28.45 13.11
C PRO A 629 6.10 -28.95 14.25
N THR A 630 5.16 -29.87 13.98
CA THR A 630 4.29 -30.48 14.99
C THR A 630 5.06 -31.43 15.90
N VAL A 631 5.87 -32.30 15.29
CA VAL A 631 6.67 -33.33 15.96
C VAL A 631 7.73 -32.72 16.86
N VAL A 632 8.38 -31.63 16.44
CA VAL A 632 9.33 -30.89 17.27
C VAL A 632 8.66 -30.40 18.56
N ALA A 633 7.51 -29.73 18.46
CA ALA A 633 6.80 -29.27 19.65
C ALA A 633 6.28 -30.42 20.53
N GLY A 634 5.81 -31.49 19.89
CA GLY A 634 5.31 -32.69 20.55
C GLY A 634 6.37 -33.42 21.37
N PHE A 635 7.54 -33.72 20.77
CA PHE A 635 8.59 -34.45 21.46
C PHE A 635 9.46 -33.59 22.38
N CYS A 636 9.73 -32.32 22.04
CA CYS A 636 10.63 -31.49 22.85
C CYS A 636 9.97 -30.91 24.11
N TRP A 637 8.66 -30.63 24.09
CA TRP A 637 7.96 -30.08 25.26
C TRP A 637 6.48 -30.50 25.39
N GLY A 638 6.06 -31.57 24.71
CA GLY A 638 4.74 -32.20 24.90
C GLY A 638 3.55 -31.50 24.23
N ASP A 639 3.77 -30.44 23.44
CA ASP A 639 2.68 -29.62 22.90
C ASP A 639 2.32 -29.97 21.45
N TRP A 640 1.74 -31.16 21.25
CA TRP A 640 1.31 -31.65 19.93
C TRP A 640 0.26 -30.75 19.27
N LYS A 641 -0.73 -30.29 20.05
CA LYS A 641 -1.82 -29.45 19.53
C LYS A 641 -1.30 -28.07 19.16
N GLY A 642 -0.51 -27.44 20.02
CA GLY A 642 0.09 -26.16 19.70
C GLY A 642 1.07 -26.25 18.53
N GLY A 643 1.88 -27.33 18.46
CA GLY A 643 2.76 -27.59 17.32
C GLY A 643 2.02 -27.60 15.99
N PHE A 644 0.88 -28.30 15.93
CA PHE A 644 0.06 -28.34 14.72
C PHE A 644 -0.61 -26.98 14.43
N PHE A 645 -1.36 -26.42 15.37
CA PHE A 645 -2.14 -25.22 15.08
C PHE A 645 -1.27 -23.96 14.90
N TYR A 646 -0.22 -23.79 15.70
CA TYR A 646 0.62 -22.59 15.65
C TYR A 646 1.83 -22.76 14.73
N ALA A 647 2.67 -23.77 14.96
CA ALA A 647 3.93 -23.94 14.22
C ALA A 647 3.75 -24.53 12.81
N ALA A 648 2.70 -25.33 12.58
CA ALA A 648 2.31 -25.73 11.24
C ALA A 648 1.30 -24.74 10.62
N ILE A 649 0.07 -24.66 11.12
CA ILE A 649 -1.03 -23.98 10.42
C ILE A 649 -0.89 -22.45 10.42
N CYS A 650 -0.87 -21.78 11.59
CA CYS A 650 -0.79 -20.31 11.62
C CYS A 650 0.47 -19.80 10.92
N ARG A 651 1.61 -20.41 11.20
CA ARG A 651 2.90 -20.11 10.54
C ARG A 651 2.79 -20.21 9.02
N LEU A 652 2.09 -21.22 8.47
CA LEU A 652 1.85 -21.34 7.03
C LEU A 652 1.09 -20.14 6.46
N VAL A 653 0.01 -19.75 7.13
CA VAL A 653 -0.81 -18.59 6.72
C VAL A 653 0.04 -17.32 6.67
N PHE A 654 0.87 -17.09 7.69
CA PHE A 654 1.77 -15.92 7.71
C PHE A 654 2.81 -15.94 6.59
N VAL A 655 3.42 -17.10 6.29
CA VAL A 655 4.39 -17.22 5.18
C VAL A 655 3.72 -16.92 3.85
N HIS A 656 2.58 -17.53 3.56
CA HIS A 656 1.84 -17.30 2.32
C HIS A 656 1.53 -15.81 2.11
N HIS A 657 0.95 -15.14 3.12
CA HIS A 657 0.62 -13.73 2.99
C HIS A 657 1.86 -12.83 2.90
N ALA A 658 2.95 -13.18 3.58
CA ALA A 658 4.22 -12.49 3.42
C ALA A 658 4.72 -12.59 1.98
N THR A 659 4.74 -13.77 1.37
CA THR A 659 5.16 -13.91 -0.03
C THR A 659 4.20 -13.20 -0.99
N PHE A 660 2.89 -13.32 -0.78
CA PHE A 660 1.89 -12.67 -1.64
C PHE A 660 1.94 -11.14 -1.55
N CYS A 661 2.44 -10.58 -0.46
CA CYS A 661 2.71 -9.14 -0.36
C CYS A 661 3.83 -8.69 -1.30
N VAL A 662 4.74 -9.57 -1.72
CA VAL A 662 5.75 -9.24 -2.73
C VAL A 662 5.05 -8.96 -4.06
N ASN A 663 4.20 -9.87 -4.52
CA ASN A 663 3.46 -9.72 -5.79
C ASN A 663 2.48 -8.54 -5.78
N SER A 664 1.94 -8.18 -4.62
CA SER A 664 0.93 -7.12 -4.49
C SER A 664 1.47 -5.81 -3.94
N LEU A 665 1.81 -5.76 -2.64
CA LEU A 665 2.26 -4.53 -1.97
C LEU A 665 3.58 -4.01 -2.55
N ALA A 666 4.52 -4.87 -2.92
CA ALA A 666 5.79 -4.42 -3.49
C ALA A 666 5.66 -3.89 -4.92
N HIS A 667 4.50 -4.06 -5.57
CA HIS A 667 4.14 -3.44 -6.84
C HIS A 667 3.17 -2.26 -6.70
N TRP A 668 2.81 -1.87 -5.48
CA TRP A 668 1.78 -0.84 -5.25
C TRP A 668 2.21 0.25 -4.27
N LEU A 669 2.97 -0.12 -3.23
CA LEU A 669 3.40 0.75 -2.15
C LEU A 669 4.92 0.92 -2.17
N GLY A 670 5.39 2.18 -2.19
CA GLY A 670 6.82 2.52 -2.13
C GLY A 670 7.29 3.48 -3.22
N ASP A 671 8.60 3.68 -3.27
CA ASP A 671 9.29 4.56 -4.21
C ASP A 671 9.88 3.78 -5.38
N GLN A 672 10.25 4.49 -6.46
CA GLN A 672 10.92 3.92 -7.63
C GLN A 672 12.26 4.63 -7.87
N PRO A 673 13.28 4.35 -7.02
CA PRO A 673 14.55 5.06 -7.08
C PRO A 673 15.44 4.67 -8.26
N PHE A 674 15.23 3.51 -8.89
CA PHE A 674 16.09 2.99 -9.97
C PHE A 674 15.42 3.02 -11.35
N ASP A 675 14.17 2.54 -11.47
CA ASP A 675 13.40 2.57 -12.72
C ASP A 675 11.90 2.71 -12.43
N ASP A 676 11.19 3.56 -13.16
CA ASP A 676 9.75 3.83 -12.99
C ASP A 676 8.91 3.41 -14.22
N ARG A 677 9.50 2.65 -15.16
CA ARG A 677 8.79 2.10 -16.34
C ARG A 677 7.78 1.00 -16.00
N HIS A 678 8.04 0.24 -14.93
CA HIS A 678 7.18 -0.84 -14.46
C HIS A 678 6.70 -0.55 -13.03
N SER A 679 5.77 -1.35 -12.51
CA SER A 679 5.16 -1.19 -11.19
C SER A 679 6.00 -1.50 -9.91
N PRO A 680 7.12 -2.25 -9.93
CA PRO A 680 7.89 -2.57 -8.71
C PRO A 680 8.34 -1.35 -7.92
N ARG A 681 8.30 -1.42 -6.60
CA ARG A 681 8.57 -0.33 -5.66
C ARG A 681 9.42 -0.78 -4.48
N ASP A 682 10.22 0.15 -3.97
CA ASP A 682 11.01 -0.01 -2.75
C ASP A 682 10.25 0.54 -1.55
N HIS A 683 10.04 -0.29 -0.53
CA HIS A 683 9.36 0.13 0.69
C HIS A 683 9.80 -0.67 1.93
N VAL A 684 10.18 0.05 2.99
CA VAL A 684 10.70 -0.56 4.23
C VAL A 684 9.68 -1.47 4.94
N VAL A 685 8.41 -1.07 4.98
CA VAL A 685 7.37 -1.89 5.65
C VAL A 685 7.10 -3.15 4.86
N THR A 686 7.13 -3.03 3.53
CA THR A 686 7.01 -4.20 2.66
C THR A 686 8.20 -5.11 2.95
N ALA A 687 9.43 -4.59 3.02
CA ALA A 687 10.62 -5.38 3.35
C ALA A 687 10.52 -6.05 4.73
N LEU A 688 9.95 -5.40 5.74
CA LEU A 688 9.73 -6.01 7.05
C LEU A 688 8.75 -7.20 6.98
N VAL A 689 7.63 -7.02 6.28
CA VAL A 689 6.60 -8.06 6.11
C VAL A 689 7.09 -9.21 5.23
N THR A 690 7.95 -8.93 4.25
CA THR A 690 8.40 -9.87 3.23
C THR A 690 9.84 -10.36 3.44
N LEU A 691 10.39 -10.26 4.66
CA LEU A 691 11.73 -10.77 5.01
C LEU A 691 12.87 -10.23 4.12
N GLY A 692 12.78 -8.94 3.74
CA GLY A 692 13.77 -8.23 2.93
C GLY A 692 13.37 -8.03 1.47
N GLU A 693 12.32 -8.69 1.01
CA GLU A 693 11.94 -8.70 -0.41
C GLU A 693 11.25 -7.41 -0.90
N GLY A 694 11.02 -6.45 0.00
CA GLY A 694 10.29 -5.21 -0.31
C GLY A 694 11.11 -4.08 -0.92
N TYR A 695 12.42 -4.26 -1.14
CA TYR A 695 13.22 -3.39 -2.03
C TYR A 695 13.10 -3.91 -3.47
N HIS A 696 11.86 -3.88 -3.96
CA HIS A 696 11.46 -4.60 -5.15
C HIS A 696 11.74 -3.84 -6.44
N ASN A 697 11.86 -2.51 -6.38
CA ASN A 697 12.33 -1.70 -7.49
C ASN A 697 13.78 -2.06 -7.83
N PHE A 698 14.65 -2.07 -6.81
CA PHE A 698 16.04 -2.50 -6.99
C PHE A 698 16.10 -3.92 -7.57
N HIS A 699 15.33 -4.85 -6.97
CA HIS A 699 15.30 -6.24 -7.39
C HIS A 699 14.90 -6.42 -8.86
N HIS A 700 13.87 -5.71 -9.33
CA HIS A 700 13.45 -5.80 -10.73
C HIS A 700 14.43 -5.14 -11.70
N THR A 701 15.13 -4.08 -11.29
CA THR A 701 16.17 -3.44 -12.11
C THR A 701 17.44 -4.28 -12.17
N PHE A 702 17.82 -4.95 -11.08
CA PHE A 702 19.07 -5.68 -10.92
C PHE A 702 18.85 -7.12 -10.40
N PRO A 703 18.12 -7.97 -11.14
CA PRO A 703 17.59 -9.24 -10.61
C PRO A 703 18.65 -10.27 -10.23
N SER A 704 19.86 -10.18 -10.77
CA SER A 704 20.96 -11.11 -10.45
C SER A 704 21.79 -10.71 -9.23
N ASP A 705 21.54 -9.55 -8.60
CA ASP A 705 22.19 -9.20 -7.33
C ASP A 705 21.67 -10.12 -6.22
N TYR A 706 22.55 -10.62 -5.36
CA TYR A 706 22.11 -11.44 -4.22
C TYR A 706 21.41 -10.62 -3.14
N ARG A 707 21.48 -9.29 -3.20
CA ARG A 707 20.85 -8.36 -2.27
C ARG A 707 19.60 -7.77 -2.91
N ASN A 708 18.51 -7.69 -2.16
CA ASN A 708 17.43 -6.77 -2.53
C ASN A 708 17.70 -5.39 -1.93
N ALA A 709 18.27 -5.36 -0.72
CA ALA A 709 18.64 -4.12 -0.06
C ALA A 709 20.15 -3.88 -0.11
N ILE A 710 20.59 -2.92 -0.91
CA ILE A 710 22.02 -2.68 -1.21
C ILE A 710 22.82 -2.11 -0.03
N ARG A 711 22.21 -1.32 0.86
CA ARG A 711 22.90 -0.74 2.01
C ARG A 711 22.95 -1.75 3.15
N TRP A 712 24.04 -1.74 3.92
CA TRP A 712 24.25 -2.71 5.01
C TRP A 712 23.15 -2.65 6.09
N TRP A 713 22.65 -1.44 6.40
CA TRP A 713 21.64 -1.17 7.42
C TRP A 713 20.21 -1.45 6.94
N GLN A 714 19.97 -1.54 5.62
CA GLN A 714 18.64 -1.82 5.11
C GLN A 714 18.24 -3.26 5.44
N TYR A 715 17.02 -3.40 5.97
CA TYR A 715 16.49 -4.67 6.44
C TYR A 715 16.36 -5.67 5.29
N ASP A 716 17.27 -6.63 5.26
CA ASP A 716 17.26 -7.77 4.35
C ASP A 716 17.93 -8.94 5.10
N PRO A 717 17.18 -9.65 5.96
CA PRO A 717 17.72 -10.77 6.73
C PRO A 717 18.29 -11.86 5.81
N THR A 718 17.70 -12.04 4.62
CA THR A 718 18.16 -13.00 3.62
C THR A 718 19.58 -12.68 3.13
N LYS A 719 19.88 -11.41 2.84
CA LYS A 719 21.25 -10.96 2.49
C LYS A 719 22.26 -11.31 3.59
N TRP A 720 21.93 -11.04 4.85
CA TRP A 720 22.85 -11.31 5.96
C TRP A 720 23.06 -12.80 6.17
N VAL A 721 22.01 -13.62 6.00
CA VAL A 721 22.12 -15.09 6.06
C VAL A 721 23.01 -15.62 4.93
N ILE A 722 22.80 -15.19 3.67
CA ILE A 722 23.62 -15.63 2.53
C ILE A 722 25.08 -15.20 2.72
N TRP A 723 25.32 -13.96 3.18
CA TRP A 723 26.67 -13.48 3.50
C TRP A 723 27.32 -14.30 4.62
N THR A 724 26.59 -14.65 5.67
CA THR A 724 27.09 -15.51 6.75
C THR A 724 27.43 -16.90 6.23
N CYS A 725 26.57 -17.49 5.39
CA CYS A 725 26.86 -18.75 4.71
C CYS A 725 28.11 -18.66 3.84
N LYS A 726 28.40 -17.50 3.21
CA LYS A 726 29.66 -17.29 2.49
C LYS A 726 30.87 -17.33 3.43
N VAL A 727 30.80 -16.63 4.56
CA VAL A 727 31.87 -16.63 5.58
C VAL A 727 32.11 -18.05 6.12
N LEU A 728 31.06 -18.84 6.27
CA LEU A 728 31.14 -20.24 6.70
C LEU A 728 31.53 -21.24 5.59
N GLY A 729 31.78 -20.77 4.35
CA GLY A 729 32.12 -21.63 3.21
C GLY A 729 30.93 -22.45 2.65
N LEU A 730 29.70 -22.18 3.09
CA LEU A 730 28.49 -22.85 2.61
C LEU A 730 27.91 -22.21 1.33
N ALA A 731 28.29 -20.97 1.02
CA ALA A 731 27.92 -20.23 -0.19
C ALA A 731 29.15 -19.59 -0.86
N SER A 732 29.11 -19.43 -2.18
CA SER A 732 30.15 -18.80 -2.99
C SER A 732 29.53 -17.94 -4.10
N ASP A 733 30.36 -17.18 -4.83
CA ASP A 733 29.96 -16.46 -6.04
C ASP A 733 28.77 -15.50 -5.87
N LEU A 734 28.69 -14.83 -4.71
CA LEU A 734 27.66 -13.83 -4.43
C LEU A 734 27.78 -12.67 -5.42
N LYS A 735 26.85 -12.61 -6.38
CA LYS A 735 26.82 -11.62 -7.46
C LYS A 735 26.35 -10.27 -6.93
N GLN A 736 27.10 -9.22 -7.26
CA GLN A 736 26.73 -7.83 -6.98
C GLN A 736 26.86 -7.04 -8.28
N PHE A 737 25.91 -6.14 -8.51
CA PHE A 737 26.04 -5.21 -9.64
C PHE A 737 27.10 -4.15 -9.37
N ASN A 738 27.68 -3.62 -10.46
CA ASN A 738 28.65 -2.54 -10.39
C ASN A 738 28.02 -1.29 -9.74
N GLU A 739 28.65 -0.79 -8.69
CA GLU A 739 28.19 0.39 -7.95
C GLU A 739 27.99 1.60 -8.87
N ASN A 740 28.85 1.80 -9.88
CA ASN A 740 28.70 2.91 -10.82
C ASN A 740 27.38 2.81 -11.62
N ALA A 741 26.98 1.61 -12.05
CA ALA A 741 25.72 1.43 -12.78
C ALA A 741 24.50 1.69 -11.88
N ILE A 742 24.59 1.30 -10.60
CA ILE A 742 23.55 1.59 -9.60
C ILE A 742 23.44 3.10 -9.37
N GLN A 743 24.57 3.80 -9.21
CA GLN A 743 24.60 5.26 -9.04
C GLN A 743 24.08 6.01 -10.27
N GLN A 744 24.42 5.54 -11.49
CA GLN A 744 23.87 6.09 -12.73
C GLN A 744 22.34 6.03 -12.74
N GLY A 745 21.74 4.89 -12.37
CA GLY A 745 20.28 4.75 -12.29
C GLY A 745 19.64 5.72 -11.29
N LEU A 746 20.23 5.85 -10.10
CA LEU A 746 19.78 6.78 -9.06
C LEU A 746 19.81 8.24 -9.54
N VAL A 747 20.92 8.66 -10.15
CA VAL A 747 21.09 10.02 -10.69
C VAL A 747 20.11 10.29 -11.82
N MET A 748 19.92 9.34 -12.75
CA MET A 748 18.94 9.49 -13.84
C MET A 748 17.51 9.66 -13.33
N GLN A 749 17.10 8.87 -12.33
CA GLN A 749 15.77 9.01 -11.72
C GLN A 749 15.61 10.32 -10.94
N ALA A 750 16.66 10.75 -10.23
CA ALA A 750 16.66 12.06 -9.58
C ALA A 750 16.54 13.20 -10.59
N GLN A 751 17.30 13.14 -11.70
CA GLN A 751 17.24 14.12 -12.78
C GLN A 751 15.84 14.18 -13.40
N LYS A 752 15.22 13.03 -13.68
CA LYS A 752 13.84 12.97 -14.20
C LYS A 752 12.85 13.69 -13.27
N LYS A 753 12.97 13.48 -11.95
CA LYS A 753 12.13 14.18 -10.96
C LYS A 753 12.41 15.68 -10.91
N LEU A 754 13.67 16.08 -11.06
CA LEU A 754 14.05 17.50 -11.15
C LEU A 754 13.48 18.13 -12.43
N ASP A 755 13.54 17.45 -13.57
CA ASP A 755 13.00 17.94 -14.85
C ASP A 755 11.48 18.10 -14.79
N GLN A 756 10.76 17.16 -14.17
CA GLN A 756 9.31 17.28 -13.93
C GLN A 756 8.95 18.47 -13.03
N ARG A 757 9.76 18.74 -12.00
CA ARG A 757 9.58 19.94 -11.17
C ARG A 757 9.91 21.20 -11.94
N ARG A 758 10.95 21.16 -12.77
CA ARG A 758 11.39 22.26 -13.61
C ARG A 758 10.31 22.64 -14.62
N SER A 759 9.59 21.67 -15.21
CA SER A 759 8.59 21.93 -16.25
C SER A 759 7.32 22.65 -15.78
N VAL A 760 7.07 22.70 -14.46
CA VAL A 760 5.90 23.40 -13.88
C VAL A 760 6.24 24.77 -13.30
N LEU A 761 7.52 25.15 -13.33
CA LEU A 761 8.00 26.44 -12.85
C LEU A 761 8.09 27.42 -14.04
N ASP A 762 7.80 28.68 -13.76
CA ASP A 762 8.05 29.75 -14.71
C ASP A 762 9.54 30.12 -14.68
N TRP A 763 10.20 29.93 -15.83
CA TRP A 763 11.62 30.30 -16.04
C TRP A 763 11.76 31.52 -16.95
N GLY A 764 10.65 32.20 -17.24
CA GLY A 764 10.56 33.25 -18.23
C GLY A 764 10.61 32.75 -19.66
N ILE A 765 10.64 33.70 -20.59
CA ILE A 765 10.69 33.42 -22.02
C ILE A 765 12.06 32.80 -22.36
N PRO A 766 12.10 31.65 -23.07
CA PRO A 766 13.34 31.04 -23.53
C PRO A 766 14.13 32.02 -24.42
N ILE A 767 15.44 32.09 -24.20
CA ILE A 767 16.30 33.08 -24.88
C ILE A 767 16.23 32.91 -26.40
N GLU A 768 16.18 31.67 -26.88
CA GLU A 768 16.07 31.36 -28.31
C GLU A 768 14.77 31.85 -28.98
N THR A 769 13.74 32.18 -28.19
CA THR A 769 12.45 32.67 -28.70
C THR A 769 12.31 34.20 -28.62
N LEU A 770 13.26 34.88 -27.97
CA LEU A 770 13.21 36.33 -27.81
C LEU A 770 13.47 37.04 -29.15
N PRO A 771 12.76 38.15 -29.41
CA PRO A 771 13.04 38.97 -30.59
C PRO A 771 14.43 39.61 -30.47
N ILE A 772 15.08 39.79 -31.62
CA ILE A 772 16.36 40.49 -31.70
C ILE A 772 16.08 42.00 -31.78
N MET A 773 16.76 42.79 -30.95
CA MET A 773 16.66 44.24 -30.88
C MET A 773 18.05 44.86 -31.12
N SER A 774 18.16 46.01 -31.78
CA SER A 774 19.45 46.72 -31.84
C SER A 774 19.74 47.44 -30.51
N TYR A 775 20.99 47.81 -30.26
CA TYR A 775 21.31 48.58 -29.05
C TYR A 775 20.66 49.98 -29.08
N ASP A 776 20.60 50.60 -30.27
CA ASP A 776 19.95 51.90 -30.47
C ASP A 776 18.44 51.84 -30.17
N ASP A 777 17.76 50.77 -30.63
CA ASP A 777 16.33 50.55 -30.33
C ASP A 777 16.08 50.39 -28.81
N PHE A 778 17.00 49.72 -28.10
CA PHE A 778 16.92 49.57 -26.65
C PHE A 778 17.03 50.93 -25.93
N GLU A 779 17.98 51.78 -26.35
CA GLU A 779 18.11 53.13 -25.81
C GLU A 779 16.91 54.01 -26.14
N GLU A 780 16.42 53.97 -27.38
CA GLU A 780 15.28 54.79 -27.83
C GLU A 780 14.02 54.40 -27.06
N GLN A 781 13.72 53.11 -26.92
CA GLN A 781 12.57 52.65 -26.15
C GLN A 781 12.67 53.02 -24.66
N SER A 782 13.89 53.05 -24.12
CA SER A 782 14.13 53.49 -22.74
C SER A 782 13.88 55.00 -22.59
N LYS A 783 14.34 55.82 -23.55
CA LYS A 783 14.10 57.27 -23.59
C LYS A 783 12.61 57.60 -23.81
N ALA A 784 11.89 56.76 -24.55
CA ALA A 784 10.45 56.84 -24.76
C ALA A 784 9.61 56.45 -23.53
N GLY A 785 10.25 56.10 -22.40
CA GLY A 785 9.60 55.90 -21.11
C GLY A 785 9.42 54.45 -20.68
N LYS A 786 9.84 53.45 -21.48
CA LYS A 786 9.90 52.07 -21.00
C LYS A 786 11.04 51.90 -19.99
N LYS A 787 10.83 51.14 -18.93
CA LYS A 787 11.88 50.89 -17.93
C LYS A 787 12.64 49.61 -18.27
N LEU A 788 13.55 49.71 -19.24
CA LEU A 788 14.36 48.58 -19.71
C LEU A 788 15.76 48.58 -19.08
N VAL A 789 16.29 47.40 -18.84
CA VAL A 789 17.69 47.18 -18.41
C VAL A 789 18.32 46.07 -19.24
N LEU A 790 19.56 46.28 -19.64
CA LEU A 790 20.34 45.27 -20.36
C LEU A 790 21.20 44.50 -19.36
N VAL A 791 21.08 43.18 -19.35
CA VAL A 791 21.92 42.30 -18.53
C VAL A 791 22.32 41.09 -19.36
N ALA A 792 23.62 40.85 -19.49
CA ALA A 792 24.23 39.77 -20.26
C ALA A 792 23.69 39.66 -21.70
N GLY A 793 23.55 40.81 -22.39
CA GLY A 793 23.04 40.85 -23.78
C GLY A 793 21.53 40.63 -23.93
N VAL A 794 20.79 40.47 -22.82
CA VAL A 794 19.33 40.31 -22.81
C VAL A 794 18.67 41.55 -22.21
N VAL A 795 17.67 42.07 -22.91
CA VAL A 795 16.86 43.21 -22.48
C VAL A 795 15.75 42.71 -21.57
N HIS A 796 15.63 43.34 -20.41
CA HIS A 796 14.62 43.03 -19.40
C HIS A 796 13.71 44.25 -19.16
N ASP A 797 12.41 44.05 -19.13
CA ASP A 797 11.43 45.07 -18.74
C ASP A 797 11.16 44.98 -17.24
N VAL A 798 11.68 45.96 -16.50
CA VAL A 798 11.56 46.02 -15.04
C VAL A 798 10.46 46.97 -14.60
N SER A 799 9.56 47.39 -15.50
CA SER A 799 8.56 48.44 -15.24
C SER A 799 7.74 48.22 -13.98
N GLU A 800 7.29 46.98 -13.77
CA GLU A 800 6.51 46.55 -12.60
C GLU A 800 7.39 46.30 -11.36
N PHE A 801 8.67 45.98 -11.57
CA PHE A 801 9.60 45.62 -10.49
C PHE A 801 10.31 46.82 -9.86
N VAL A 802 10.41 47.97 -10.55
CA VAL A 802 11.13 49.17 -10.05
C VAL A 802 10.76 49.55 -8.61
N ASN A 803 9.48 49.50 -8.27
CA ASN A 803 9.00 49.90 -6.94
C ASN A 803 9.20 48.82 -5.86
N GLN A 804 9.57 47.60 -6.27
CA GLN A 804 9.75 46.43 -5.41
C GLN A 804 11.23 46.05 -5.25
N HIS A 805 12.14 46.77 -5.91
CA HIS A 805 13.57 46.47 -5.86
C HIS A 805 14.13 46.64 -4.43
N PRO A 806 14.71 45.58 -3.82
CA PRO A 806 15.09 45.59 -2.40
C PRO A 806 16.26 46.54 -2.09
N GLY A 807 17.12 46.83 -3.07
CA GLY A 807 18.17 47.86 -2.93
C GLY A 807 17.65 49.30 -2.98
N GLY A 808 16.35 49.50 -3.17
CA GLY A 808 15.72 50.81 -3.27
C GLY A 808 15.53 51.28 -4.71
N ILE A 809 14.52 52.17 -4.88
CA ILE A 809 14.04 52.66 -6.17
C ILE A 809 15.12 53.44 -6.92
N ALA A 810 15.97 54.19 -6.21
CA ALA A 810 17.01 55.03 -6.80
C ALA A 810 18.06 54.19 -7.55
N LEU A 811 18.45 53.03 -7.00
CA LEU A 811 19.46 52.17 -7.61
C LEU A 811 18.98 51.58 -8.94
N ILE A 812 17.78 50.99 -8.98
CA ILE A 812 17.26 50.41 -10.22
C ILE A 812 16.94 51.48 -11.26
N ARG A 813 16.46 52.66 -10.86
CA ARG A 813 16.24 53.79 -11.78
C ARG A 813 17.54 54.27 -12.43
N SER A 814 18.65 54.24 -11.70
CA SER A 814 19.96 54.65 -12.24
C SER A 814 20.47 53.74 -13.37
N GLY A 815 19.96 52.51 -13.43
CA GLY A 815 20.29 51.51 -14.44
C GLY A 815 19.35 51.46 -15.65
N ILE A 816 18.23 52.20 -15.64
CA ILE A 816 17.29 52.22 -16.78
C ILE A 816 18.02 52.75 -18.03
N GLY A 817 17.88 52.03 -19.14
CA GLY A 817 18.52 52.33 -20.42
C GLY A 817 20.02 52.07 -20.47
N LYS A 818 20.57 51.32 -19.50
CA LYS A 818 22.01 50.99 -19.44
C LYS A 818 22.26 49.49 -19.40
N ASP A 819 23.50 49.11 -19.74
CA ASP A 819 24.04 47.78 -19.48
C ASP A 819 24.44 47.65 -18.00
N MET A 820 23.68 46.84 -17.28
CA MET A 820 23.86 46.58 -15.85
C MET A 820 24.54 45.22 -15.58
N THR A 821 25.10 44.57 -16.60
CA THR A 821 25.74 43.25 -16.48
C THR A 821 26.81 43.21 -15.39
N SER A 822 27.72 44.19 -15.37
CA SER A 822 28.78 44.24 -14.37
C SER A 822 28.24 44.51 -12.97
N ALA A 823 27.23 45.39 -12.84
CA ALA A 823 26.64 45.71 -11.54
C ALA A 823 25.85 44.54 -10.95
N PHE A 824 25.21 43.73 -11.81
CA PHE A 824 24.39 42.58 -11.43
C PHE A 824 25.21 41.34 -11.05
N ASN A 825 26.33 41.09 -11.74
CA ASN A 825 27.18 39.90 -11.58
C ASN A 825 28.43 40.16 -10.71
N GLY A 826 28.32 40.94 -9.63
CA GLY A 826 29.38 41.07 -8.63
C GLY A 826 30.34 42.25 -8.76
N GLY A 827 30.19 43.13 -9.76
CA GLY A 827 30.93 44.39 -9.82
C GLY A 827 30.45 45.44 -8.82
N VAL A 828 29.21 45.33 -8.34
CA VAL A 828 28.67 46.13 -7.23
C VAL A 828 28.03 45.21 -6.20
N TYR A 829 27.12 44.34 -6.65
CA TYR A 829 26.49 43.34 -5.79
C TYR A 829 26.38 42.03 -6.55
N ASP A 830 26.83 40.93 -5.94
CA ASP A 830 26.73 39.60 -6.53
C ASP A 830 25.32 39.05 -6.25
N HIS A 831 24.42 39.20 -7.23
CA HIS A 831 23.01 38.90 -7.04
C HIS A 831 22.76 37.40 -6.86
N SER A 832 21.91 37.05 -5.89
CA SER A 832 21.59 35.65 -5.61
C SER A 832 20.87 34.94 -6.77
N ASN A 833 20.90 33.61 -6.80
CA ASN A 833 20.12 32.80 -7.76
C ASN A 833 18.63 33.17 -7.81
N ALA A 834 18.03 33.61 -6.68
CA ALA A 834 16.65 34.07 -6.65
C ALA A 834 16.43 35.34 -7.49
N ALA A 835 17.38 36.27 -7.44
CA ALA A 835 17.36 37.49 -8.26
C ALA A 835 17.58 37.16 -9.74
N HIS A 836 18.46 36.20 -10.08
CA HIS A 836 18.61 35.71 -11.46
C HIS A 836 17.33 35.06 -11.99
N ASN A 837 16.64 34.24 -11.18
CA ASN A 837 15.38 33.61 -11.57
C ASN A 837 14.27 34.65 -11.78
N LEU A 838 14.18 35.67 -10.91
CA LEU A 838 13.23 36.77 -11.08
C LEU A 838 13.55 37.60 -12.32
N LEU A 839 14.83 37.90 -12.56
CA LEU A 839 15.25 38.63 -13.76
C LEU A 839 14.85 37.88 -15.04
N ALA A 840 14.93 36.54 -15.03
CA ALA A 840 14.54 35.72 -16.17
C ALA A 840 13.07 35.89 -16.59
N THR A 841 12.14 36.15 -15.67
CA THR A 841 10.72 36.36 -15.98
C THR A 841 10.44 37.72 -16.61
N MET A 842 11.41 38.64 -16.59
CA MET A 842 11.29 40.00 -17.12
C MET A 842 11.89 40.16 -18.53
N ARG A 843 12.33 39.09 -19.19
CA ARG A 843 12.97 39.15 -20.52
C ARG A 843 12.01 39.59 -21.61
N VAL A 844 12.48 40.48 -22.49
CA VAL A 844 11.68 40.98 -23.63
C VAL A 844 12.39 40.93 -24.97
N ALA A 845 13.73 40.99 -25.03
CA ALA A 845 14.49 40.91 -26.27
C ALA A 845 15.96 40.50 -26.04
N VAL A 846 16.66 40.13 -27.12
CA VAL A 846 18.12 39.93 -27.14
C VAL A 846 18.76 41.02 -28.00
N VAL A 847 19.81 41.67 -27.51
CA VAL A 847 20.53 42.67 -28.31
C VAL A 847 21.33 41.98 -29.41
N ARG A 848 21.25 42.46 -30.65
CA ARG A 848 22.03 41.93 -31.78
C ARG A 848 23.53 41.95 -31.45
N GLY A 849 24.19 40.79 -31.54
CA GLY A 849 25.59 40.61 -31.15
C GLY A 849 25.85 40.55 -29.63
N GLY A 850 24.87 40.85 -28.78
CA GLY A 850 25.04 40.85 -27.32
C GLY A 850 25.33 39.47 -26.73
N MET A 851 24.64 38.44 -27.22
CA MET A 851 24.90 37.04 -26.84
C MET A 851 26.27 36.54 -27.35
N GLU A 852 26.67 36.93 -28.56
CA GLU A 852 27.95 36.56 -29.15
C GLU A 852 29.11 37.18 -28.38
N VAL A 853 28.96 38.42 -27.91
CA VAL A 853 29.94 39.11 -27.05
C VAL A 853 30.06 38.43 -25.69
N GLU A 854 28.98 37.95 -25.08
CA GLU A 854 29.08 37.21 -23.81
C GLU A 854 29.64 35.79 -24.00
N ILE A 855 29.25 35.08 -25.07
CA ILE A 855 29.86 33.80 -25.45
C ILE A 855 31.34 34.00 -25.75
N TRP A 856 31.73 35.09 -26.41
CA TRP A 856 33.11 35.46 -26.69
C TRP A 856 33.88 35.87 -25.44
N LYS A 857 33.31 36.66 -24.53
CA LYS A 857 33.92 36.97 -23.22
C LYS A 857 34.03 35.74 -22.34
N GLN A 858 33.08 34.82 -22.44
CA GLN A 858 33.12 33.55 -21.72
C GLN A 858 34.16 32.61 -22.34
N SER A 859 34.25 32.53 -23.67
CA SER A 859 35.26 31.73 -24.38
C SER A 859 36.67 32.31 -24.24
N MET A 860 36.82 33.64 -24.21
CA MET A 860 38.07 34.35 -23.87
C MET A 860 38.44 34.11 -22.41
N ARG A 861 37.48 34.20 -21.47
CA ARG A 861 37.71 33.76 -20.08
C ARG A 861 38.13 32.29 -20.06
N GLU A 862 37.46 31.40 -20.77
CA GLU A 862 37.80 29.97 -20.83
C GLU A 862 39.16 29.69 -21.50
N ALA A 863 39.56 30.50 -22.48
CA ALA A 863 40.86 30.44 -23.15
C ALA A 863 41.98 30.97 -22.24
N GLU A 864 41.81 32.14 -21.62
CA GLU A 864 42.71 32.65 -20.58
C GLU A 864 42.78 31.70 -19.37
N MET A 865 41.67 31.04 -19.02
CA MET A 865 41.62 30.02 -17.95
C MET A 865 42.40 28.75 -18.32
N ARG A 866 42.42 28.35 -19.59
CA ARG A 866 43.24 27.22 -20.09
C ARG A 866 44.73 27.57 -20.12
N GLU A 867 45.08 28.81 -20.46
CA GLU A 867 46.47 29.27 -20.49
C GLU A 867 47.06 29.50 -19.09
N ARG A 868 46.26 30.00 -18.13
CA ARG A 868 46.78 30.35 -16.80
C ARG A 868 46.83 29.20 -15.79
N LYS A 869 46.22 28.03 -16.02
CA LYS A 869 46.17 26.87 -15.07
C LYS A 869 45.74 27.22 -13.62
N THR A 870 45.19 28.40 -13.34
CA THR A 870 45.00 28.90 -11.96
C THR A 870 43.60 29.40 -11.63
N VAL A 871 42.58 29.09 -12.43
CA VAL A 871 41.19 29.36 -12.01
C VAL A 871 40.49 28.04 -11.73
N ASP A 872 40.10 27.90 -10.48
CA ASP A 872 39.31 26.78 -10.04
C ASP A 872 37.95 26.77 -10.79
N PRO A 873 37.55 25.63 -11.35
CA PRO A 873 36.24 25.45 -12.00
C PRO A 873 35.10 25.87 -11.06
N PRO A 874 33.98 26.40 -11.57
CA PRO A 874 32.96 27.09 -10.76
C PRO A 874 32.68 26.30 -9.50
N LYS A 875 33.00 26.91 -8.37
CA LYS A 875 32.89 26.28 -7.07
C LYS A 875 31.52 26.58 -6.50
N ASP A 876 30.92 25.62 -5.82
CA ASP A 876 29.75 25.92 -4.99
C ASP A 876 30.15 26.87 -3.83
N THR A 877 29.17 27.29 -3.04
CA THR A 877 29.40 28.16 -1.88
C THR A 877 30.32 27.54 -0.82
N MET A 878 30.67 26.25 -0.95
CA MET A 878 31.57 25.50 -0.08
C MET A 878 32.94 25.29 -0.72
N GLY A 879 33.22 25.91 -1.87
CA GLY A 879 34.50 25.81 -2.56
C GLY A 879 34.68 24.52 -3.37
N GLN A 880 33.63 23.72 -3.59
CA GLN A 880 33.73 22.47 -4.36
C GLN A 880 33.48 22.68 -5.84
N LYS A 881 34.36 22.11 -6.67
CA LYS A 881 34.23 22.11 -8.14
C LYS A 881 32.86 21.56 -8.57
N ILE A 882 32.09 22.36 -9.29
CA ILE A 882 30.87 21.92 -9.97
C ILE A 882 31.30 21.19 -11.26
N VAL A 883 31.17 19.87 -11.26
CA VAL A 883 31.38 19.02 -12.44
C VAL A 883 30.03 18.74 -13.09
N ARG A 884 29.81 19.25 -14.30
CA ARG A 884 28.65 18.88 -15.14
C ARG A 884 29.16 17.95 -16.25
N GLN A 885 28.59 16.76 -16.36
CA GLN A 885 29.03 15.77 -17.33
C GLN A 885 28.40 16.07 -18.70
N GLY A 886 29.17 16.68 -19.61
CA GLY A 886 28.65 17.19 -20.88
C GLY A 886 27.70 18.38 -20.69
N ASP A 887 27.34 19.07 -21.77
CA ASP A 887 26.35 20.16 -21.77
C ASP A 887 24.95 19.67 -21.37
N GLN A 888 24.76 19.29 -20.11
CA GLN A 888 23.48 18.91 -19.52
C GLN A 888 22.65 20.15 -19.22
N ALA A 889 22.11 20.73 -20.29
CA ALA A 889 20.70 21.08 -20.29
C ALA A 889 19.96 19.90 -20.93
N THR A 890 19.02 19.29 -20.21
CA THR A 890 17.79 18.73 -20.79
C THR A 890 17.77 18.64 -22.32
N LYS A 891 18.41 17.61 -22.89
CA LYS A 891 18.30 17.30 -24.32
C LYS A 891 17.55 15.99 -24.47
N THR A 892 16.23 16.10 -24.57
CA THR A 892 15.51 15.30 -25.56
C THR A 892 15.60 16.06 -26.88
N HIS A 893 16.68 15.85 -27.63
CA HIS A 893 16.58 16.03 -29.06
C HIS A 893 15.68 14.91 -29.58
N LYS A 894 14.41 15.23 -29.85
CA LYS A 894 13.63 14.45 -30.81
C LYS A 894 14.35 14.62 -32.13
N HIS A 895 15.09 13.60 -32.57
CA HIS A 895 15.41 13.50 -33.97
C HIS A 895 14.08 13.34 -34.72
N ASN A 896 13.71 14.37 -35.47
CA ASN A 896 12.79 14.23 -36.58
C ASN A 896 13.43 13.19 -37.51
N ALA A 897 12.73 12.06 -37.66
CA ALA A 897 12.84 11.30 -38.88
C ALA A 897 12.35 12.20 -40.03
N GLU A 898 13.02 12.06 -41.18
CA GLU A 898 12.69 12.59 -42.51
C GLU A 898 13.44 13.85 -42.99
N ALA A 899 14.09 13.64 -44.15
CA ALA A 899 14.62 14.57 -45.16
C ALA A 899 15.86 15.39 -44.75
N VAL A 900 16.99 15.40 -45.47
CA VAL A 900 17.21 15.37 -46.93
C VAL A 900 18.56 14.70 -47.24
N ALA A 901 18.56 13.72 -48.13
CA ALA A 901 19.73 13.34 -48.92
C ALA A 901 19.75 14.23 -50.18
N ALA A 902 20.80 15.05 -50.32
CA ALA A 902 21.25 15.87 -51.45
C ALA A 902 22.06 17.02 -50.80
N THR A 903 23.32 17.33 -51.12
CA THR A 903 24.02 17.38 -52.41
C THR A 903 25.51 17.69 -52.13
N ALA A 904 26.43 17.19 -52.96
CA ALA A 904 27.80 17.67 -53.27
C ALA A 904 28.76 17.97 -52.10
N ASN A 905 29.93 17.32 -51.95
CA ASN A 905 30.97 16.99 -52.92
C ASN A 905 31.75 15.75 -52.45
#